data_AF-A0A9E5YTG1-F1
#
_entry.id   AF-A0A9E5YTG1-F1
#
_cell.length_a   1.000
_cell.length_b   1.000
_cell.length_c   1.000
_cell.angle_alpha   90.00
_cell.angle_beta   90.00
_cell.angle_gamma   90.00
#
_symmetry.space_group_name_H-M   'P 1'
#
loop_
_entity.id
_entity.type
_entity.pdbx_description
1 polymer ?
#
loop_
_entity_poly.entity_id
_entity_poly.type
_entity_poly.pdbx_seq_one_letter_code
_entity_poly.pdbx_strand_id
1 'polypeptide(L)'
;MKKILIITLTLILINVEVFAHKQDMHQHITREAFELLRMSFPVNFTGLDEMESYIGTDETSIPGAVSVVVGHGLVVSGVWIEDEYDIVEHYGIYEIPNYNNTPPWVEDLLFGDHDANRAAHTTITHFWDADNGEETSTYLTDTIYWGELQHTWEFTISENSIKKNRKYISGDYLEREIFPDGCYLANTYPPVMVMITDWQVPGIVNLYHGIGARILDSYLDVWGEWHDDLYYTVSIQETRKEWAYNRLGRMCHLLQDMSVPAHVHCTSHAGVNGMYSDYFENHEMGYHNNYHTWTSEEVFTEFGGFIDPYVHDDSIYFLTYFLNQMTDHYADGKVNGDDIYDTIPGLQSVISTLGVPTLTSEINDTNCKQMYDVLIPYAIRATAGLMYWFAVETDQIDPLPEPVIVSGNVSLIGGNGDIENVSIIFNPQNSGSNIELNPGYDGSFSYVFSYNRFDTYDITYLLNDYYPVSLENIQINENFPNIQLPDITLYPIISNNLVFVSADPQNHQAFHNIQDAVDYLQNNEGGTVVIEPGTYTGEKNRNISWNGNQNHIRLFGINNSTIVCTEEGSYVFKIINGNENDVIRGFDITNNNYAMGSNSAIIINGGSPIIRDNYIYDWISCAYAYTHGGAINITYTNDAFIYNNTFENVKAFFGGAISCSHSTLEISNNNFINNTSWYESQTSYAGTGGALYGVNCTINLHDNTFSSNESYNGSAAVDLSDCTSTSIIQKNTFTENVFVSYEGFGEPCSALRLDCSDIDVSYNKFINNHKLCGVFAPALYMDSNNIVFNNTFIGNDECMCNEENSNIYNCIFANNDFFGGGGSFEYCLEYNTTYQYSLPEFGESCIFEPPELDPVTFQPIWNTTIMSSCIDTGDPASPLDPDDTPADIGAVRAVTHDFHLTTAEHDRYRYRSIPVIDRDYMQQGFETTYFFAPVEEQTQYFIIFDQWHNEKIWEYENGWSGYQLETLDSVIGYKLQTTSDVEIPTSGRTLAENTQVDLVAGENWVGYFVKKSMGIQDAFQDIWDHIESIYSEDWAWESPGIPSSDNGLIYGKMYIVRVDEACSFVYGDGTPVPPKERGMTEGFYYVEAPTYSPINIESLGDSTVVEVGVFMDGECIGATQVEDFPLQILAFAPEGSRGSGDITFDFYYGGRSYKPAQDYKVLNKETGQYFNSKLKLRPYEFTTICFGNPPTPIKFTLSGNYPNPFNPITTISYSIPTDGNVELIIYNIMGQKVKTLISGTQPTGVYNVTW
;
A
#
# COMPACT_ATOMS: atom_id res chain seq x y z
N MET A 1 -55.14 29.31 33.04
CA MET A 1 -55.60 30.60 32.50
C MET A 1 -54.54 31.65 32.84
N LYS A 2 -53.87 32.20 31.81
CA LYS A 2 -52.88 33.31 31.85
C LYS A 2 -51.67 33.15 32.78
N LYS A 3 -50.75 32.26 32.41
CA LYS A 3 -49.28 32.39 32.57
C LYS A 3 -48.55 31.29 31.77
N ILE A 4 -49.06 31.05 30.56
CA ILE A 4 -48.50 30.21 29.50
C ILE A 4 -48.32 31.18 28.33
N LEU A 5 -47.15 31.84 28.23
CA LEU A 5 -46.69 32.53 27.01
C LEU A 5 -45.25 33.09 27.02
N ILE A 6 -44.43 32.98 28.09
CA ILE A 6 -43.09 33.63 28.09
C ILE A 6 -41.92 32.74 28.58
N ILE A 7 -42.14 31.49 29.01
CA ILE A 7 -41.04 30.58 29.41
C ILE A 7 -41.22 29.20 28.76
N THR A 8 -41.57 29.18 27.47
CA THR A 8 -41.75 27.95 26.68
C THR A 8 -41.31 28.17 25.23
N LEU A 9 -40.28 29.00 25.03
CA LEU A 9 -39.71 29.30 23.70
C LEU A 9 -38.18 29.45 23.76
N THR A 10 -37.50 28.69 24.63
CA THR A 10 -36.02 28.73 24.73
C THR A 10 -35.37 27.35 24.94
N LEU A 11 -36.11 26.24 25.02
CA LEU A 11 -35.51 24.93 25.28
C LEU A 11 -36.15 23.77 24.49
N ILE A 12 -36.58 24.03 23.26
CA ILE A 12 -36.73 22.99 22.23
C ILE A 12 -36.26 23.63 20.92
N LEU A 13 -35.25 23.00 20.30
CA LEU A 13 -34.59 23.34 19.04
C LEU A 13 -33.74 24.61 19.12
N ILE A 14 -32.43 24.43 19.30
CA ILE A 14 -31.44 24.60 18.23
C ILE A 14 -30.23 23.77 18.71
N ASN A 15 -30.04 22.58 18.15
CA ASN A 15 -28.68 22.12 17.87
C ASN A 15 -28.15 23.17 16.89
N VAL A 16 -27.27 24.07 17.33
CA VAL A 16 -26.37 24.69 16.35
C VAL A 16 -25.32 23.61 16.20
N GLU A 17 -25.46 22.77 15.18
CA GLU A 17 -24.27 22.15 14.61
C GLU A 17 -23.39 23.32 14.19
N VAL A 18 -22.31 23.51 14.95
CA VAL A 18 -21.19 24.30 14.47
C VAL A 18 -20.59 23.40 13.41
N PHE A 19 -20.85 23.71 12.13
CA PHE A 19 -20.24 23.00 11.01
C PHE A 19 -18.73 23.22 11.10
N ALA A 20 -18.02 22.20 11.59
CA ALA A 20 -16.59 22.07 11.37
C ALA A 20 -16.39 21.73 9.88
N HIS A 21 -15.36 22.31 9.26
CA HIS A 21 -14.86 21.90 7.95
C HIS A 21 -14.66 20.38 7.97
N LYS A 22 -15.39 19.62 7.16
CA LYS A 22 -15.25 18.15 7.15
C LYS A 22 -14.25 17.77 6.06
N GLN A 23 -13.01 17.53 6.46
CA GLN A 23 -11.90 17.10 5.59
C GLN A 23 -12.13 15.77 4.86
N ASP A 24 -13.16 15.04 5.27
CA ASP A 24 -13.60 13.76 4.72
C ASP A 24 -13.78 13.77 3.18
N MET A 25 -14.12 14.91 2.57
CA MET A 25 -14.25 15.03 1.11
C MET A 25 -12.91 14.92 0.38
N HIS A 26 -11.91 15.69 0.81
CA HIS A 26 -10.57 15.66 0.20
C HIS A 26 -9.88 14.31 0.41
N GLN A 27 -10.07 13.72 1.58
CA GLN A 27 -9.63 12.35 1.86
C GLN A 27 -10.31 11.32 0.95
N HIS A 28 -11.61 11.48 0.68
CA HIS A 28 -12.37 10.65 -0.27
C HIS A 28 -11.84 10.79 -1.70
N ILE A 29 -11.69 12.02 -2.20
CA ILE A 29 -11.17 12.29 -3.55
C ILE A 29 -9.78 11.65 -3.72
N THR A 30 -8.93 11.76 -2.71
CA THR A 30 -7.58 11.17 -2.71
C THR A 30 -7.59 9.65 -2.86
N ARG A 31 -8.48 8.95 -2.15
CA ARG A 31 -8.58 7.48 -2.26
C ARG A 31 -9.14 7.05 -3.61
N GLU A 32 -10.22 7.68 -4.07
CA GLU A 32 -10.79 7.37 -5.38
C GLU A 32 -9.82 7.72 -6.52
N ALA A 33 -8.98 8.74 -6.35
CA ALA A 33 -7.93 9.07 -7.30
C ALA A 33 -6.86 7.97 -7.41
N PHE A 34 -6.43 7.40 -6.27
CA PHE A 34 -5.51 6.27 -6.27
C PHE A 34 -6.13 5.03 -6.93
N GLU A 35 -7.38 4.71 -6.60
CA GLU A 35 -8.10 3.61 -7.22
C GLU A 35 -8.28 3.81 -8.73
N LEU A 36 -8.62 5.02 -9.16
CA LEU A 36 -8.71 5.37 -10.58
C LEU A 36 -7.35 5.22 -11.28
N LEU A 37 -6.26 5.62 -10.63
CA LEU A 37 -4.91 5.44 -11.13
C LEU A 37 -4.61 3.94 -11.32
N ARG A 38 -4.85 3.12 -10.31
CA ARG A 38 -4.66 1.66 -10.37
C ARG A 38 -5.50 1.02 -11.47
N MET A 39 -6.76 1.41 -11.61
CA MET A 39 -7.67 0.94 -12.66
C MET A 39 -7.21 1.34 -14.08
N SER A 40 -6.39 2.38 -14.20
CA SER A 40 -5.82 2.82 -15.48
C SER A 40 -4.65 1.92 -15.95
N PHE A 41 -4.20 0.97 -15.11
CA PHE A 41 -3.17 -0.02 -15.42
C PHE A 41 -3.73 -1.47 -15.42
N PRO A 42 -3.00 -2.45 -16.00
CA PRO A 42 -3.43 -3.85 -16.00
C PRO A 42 -3.65 -4.43 -14.59
N VAL A 43 -4.56 -5.41 -14.46
CA VAL A 43 -4.99 -6.03 -13.17
C VAL A 43 -3.85 -6.66 -12.35
N ASN A 44 -2.67 -6.87 -12.94
CA ASN A 44 -1.47 -7.43 -12.28
C ASN A 44 -0.28 -6.45 -12.25
N PHE A 45 -0.55 -5.15 -12.38
CA PHE A 45 0.48 -4.13 -12.35
C PHE A 45 0.93 -3.85 -10.90
N THR A 46 2.19 -4.16 -10.59
CA THR A 46 2.78 -4.03 -9.24
C THR A 46 3.53 -2.71 -9.03
N GLY A 47 3.53 -1.82 -10.02
CA GLY A 47 4.30 -0.56 -9.98
C GLY A 47 3.77 0.49 -9.00
N LEU A 48 2.63 0.24 -8.34
CA LEU A 48 2.00 1.16 -7.39
C LEU A 48 1.86 0.59 -5.97
N ASP A 49 2.37 -0.61 -5.72
CA ASP A 49 2.21 -1.31 -4.43
C ASP A 49 2.81 -0.51 -3.26
N GLU A 50 3.90 0.22 -3.49
CA GLU A 50 4.48 1.09 -2.48
C GLU A 50 3.53 2.24 -2.14
N MET A 51 3.04 2.98 -3.14
CA MET A 51 2.08 4.06 -2.92
C MET A 51 0.79 3.55 -2.25
N GLU A 52 0.31 2.35 -2.62
CA GLU A 52 -0.85 1.69 -1.98
C GLU A 52 -0.67 1.57 -0.47
N SER A 53 0.54 1.19 -0.01
CA SER A 53 0.85 1.06 1.42
C SER A 53 0.80 2.39 2.19
N TYR A 54 0.88 3.52 1.49
CA TYR A 54 0.80 4.87 2.05
C TYR A 54 -0.56 5.55 1.81
N ILE A 55 -1.53 4.86 1.19
CA ILE A 55 -2.91 5.34 1.14
C ILE A 55 -3.57 5.07 2.49
N GLY A 56 -3.92 6.15 3.20
CA GLY A 56 -4.55 6.04 4.50
C GLY A 56 -6.06 5.82 4.46
N THR A 57 -6.60 5.36 5.59
CA THR A 57 -8.05 5.33 5.86
C THR A 57 -8.55 6.71 6.31
N ASP A 58 -9.87 6.88 6.50
CA ASP A 58 -10.45 8.13 7.01
C ASP A 58 -9.79 8.57 8.33
N GLU A 59 -9.23 9.78 8.37
CA GLU A 59 -8.74 10.39 9.61
C GLU A 59 -9.76 11.41 10.10
N THR A 60 -10.44 11.11 11.21
CA THR A 60 -11.36 12.05 11.86
C THR A 60 -10.73 12.70 13.08
N SER A 61 -10.92 14.01 13.24
CA SER A 61 -10.44 14.73 14.43
C SER A 61 -11.07 14.18 15.72
N ILE A 62 -10.24 13.88 16.72
CA ILE A 62 -10.71 13.76 18.11
C ILE A 62 -10.55 15.15 18.74
N PRO A 63 -11.65 15.85 19.08
CA PRO A 63 -11.56 17.17 19.69
C PRO A 63 -10.80 17.09 21.02
N GLY A 64 -9.63 17.72 21.09
CA GLY A 64 -8.83 17.81 22.32
C GLY A 64 -7.63 16.86 22.43
N ALA A 65 -7.29 16.10 21.37
CA ALA A 65 -5.99 15.42 21.32
C ALA A 65 -4.88 16.45 21.06
N VAL A 66 -4.11 16.79 22.10
CA VAL A 66 -2.93 17.68 22.02
C VAL A 66 -1.70 16.95 21.43
N SER A 67 -1.88 15.72 20.98
CA SER A 67 -0.88 14.88 20.33
C SER A 67 -1.50 14.33 19.05
N VAL A 68 -1.35 15.07 17.95
CA VAL A 68 -1.43 14.46 16.63
C VAL A 68 -0.19 13.60 16.53
N VAL A 69 -0.37 12.29 16.50
CA VAL A 69 0.74 11.37 16.24
C VAL A 69 1.19 11.67 14.80
N VAL A 70 2.29 12.41 14.66
CA VAL A 70 2.99 12.74 13.39
C VAL A 70 3.59 11.48 12.74
N GLY A 71 2.92 10.33 12.85
CA GLY A 71 3.57 9.02 12.83
C GLY A 71 3.06 8.02 11.82
N HIS A 72 2.25 8.41 10.82
CA HIS A 72 1.80 7.45 9.81
C HIS A 72 2.20 7.80 8.37
N GLY A 73 2.67 9.02 8.07
CA GLY A 73 3.23 9.32 6.75
C GLY A 73 2.30 9.06 5.56
N LEU A 74 0.98 8.99 5.77
CA LEU A 74 0.03 8.61 4.73
C LEU A 74 -0.34 9.82 3.88
N VAL A 75 -0.71 9.56 2.63
CA VAL A 75 -1.21 10.58 1.69
C VAL A 75 -2.48 11.23 2.25
N VAL A 76 -3.40 10.44 2.81
CA VAL A 76 -4.67 10.92 3.38
C VAL A 76 -4.45 11.78 4.64
N SER A 77 -3.43 11.48 5.46
CA SER A 77 -3.03 12.33 6.58
C SER A 77 -2.51 13.68 6.09
N GLY A 78 -1.72 13.68 5.02
CA GLY A 78 -1.20 14.91 4.41
C GLY A 78 -2.31 15.86 3.98
N VAL A 79 -3.39 15.32 3.42
CA VAL A 79 -4.58 16.07 3.02
C VAL A 79 -5.25 16.74 4.21
N TRP A 80 -5.36 16.03 5.34
CA TRP A 80 -5.93 16.58 6.57
C TRP A 80 -5.03 17.65 7.20
N ILE A 81 -3.71 17.42 7.23
CA ILE A 81 -2.73 18.31 7.84
C ILE A 81 -2.65 19.66 7.10
N GLU A 82 -2.81 19.68 5.78
CA GLU A 82 -2.70 20.91 4.99
C GLU A 82 -3.67 22.00 5.49
N ASP A 83 -4.90 21.63 5.84
CA ASP A 83 -5.91 22.60 6.30
C ASP A 83 -5.86 22.89 7.81
N GLU A 84 -5.30 22.01 8.63
CA GLU A 84 -5.28 22.18 10.09
C GLU A 84 -4.02 22.90 10.60
N TYR A 85 -2.89 22.74 9.91
CA TYR A 85 -1.58 23.20 10.39
C TYR A 85 -0.93 24.30 9.55
N ASP A 86 -1.57 24.76 8.47
CA ASP A 86 -1.03 25.83 7.63
C ASP A 86 -1.27 27.23 8.25
N ILE A 87 -0.57 27.50 9.36
CA ILE A 87 -0.42 28.85 9.88
C ILE A 87 0.65 29.55 9.03
N VAL A 88 0.23 30.25 7.98
CA VAL A 88 1.12 31.23 7.34
C VAL A 88 1.25 32.44 8.22
N GLU A 89 2.32 32.47 9.01
CA GLU A 89 2.94 33.73 9.41
C GLU A 89 4.16 33.99 8.52
N HIS A 90 3.89 34.31 7.25
CA HIS A 90 4.82 35.03 6.39
C HIS A 90 4.03 36.04 5.54
N TYR A 91 3.58 37.09 6.23
CA TYR A 91 3.37 38.40 5.64
C TYR A 91 4.67 38.84 4.93
N GLY A 92 4.74 38.63 3.62
CA GLY A 92 5.84 39.05 2.73
C GLY A 92 5.98 40.56 2.56
N ILE A 93 5.91 41.33 3.63
CA ILE A 93 6.26 42.75 3.64
C ILE A 93 6.94 43.06 4.96
N TYR A 94 8.11 43.71 4.91
CA TYR A 94 8.71 44.39 6.06
C TYR A 94 7.84 45.56 6.61
N GLU A 95 6.54 45.57 6.32
CA GLU A 95 5.54 46.48 6.85
C GLU A 95 4.31 45.67 7.25
N ILE A 96 4.02 45.67 8.56
CA ILE A 96 2.73 45.28 9.15
C ILE A 96 1.63 45.89 8.27
N PRO A 97 0.58 45.14 7.87
CA PRO A 97 -0.51 45.73 7.10
C PRO A 97 -1.00 46.96 7.88
N ASN A 98 -0.95 48.11 7.23
CA ASN A 98 -1.29 49.37 7.87
C ASN A 98 -2.81 49.42 8.04
N TYR A 99 -3.33 48.69 9.03
CA TYR A 99 -4.72 48.72 9.43
C TYR A 99 -4.99 50.05 10.12
N ASN A 100 -5.15 51.08 9.31
CA ASN A 100 -5.59 52.39 9.76
C ASN A 100 -7.03 52.23 10.29
N ASN A 101 -7.17 51.95 11.59
CA ASN A 101 -8.37 51.98 12.45
C ASN A 101 -8.85 50.64 13.08
N THR A 102 -8.01 49.64 13.31
CA THR A 102 -8.44 48.49 14.14
C THR A 102 -8.42 48.82 15.63
N PRO A 103 -9.49 48.53 16.37
CA PRO A 103 -9.51 48.70 17.82
C PRO A 103 -8.49 47.79 18.53
N PRO A 104 -7.91 48.18 19.68
CA PRO A 104 -6.92 47.39 20.43
C PRO A 104 -7.33 45.95 20.77
N TRP A 105 -8.63 45.66 20.84
CA TRP A 105 -9.12 44.29 21.09
C TRP A 105 -8.93 43.34 19.90
N VAL A 106 -8.57 43.87 18.70
CA VAL A 106 -8.24 43.07 17.52
C VAL A 106 -6.74 42.68 17.51
N GLU A 107 -5.86 43.48 18.12
CA GLU A 107 -4.49 43.05 18.41
C GLU A 107 -4.47 41.94 19.47
N ASP A 108 -5.34 42.05 20.50
CA ASP A 108 -5.54 40.96 21.47
C ASP A 108 -6.18 39.71 20.84
N LEU A 109 -6.90 39.85 19.72
CA LEU A 109 -7.51 38.71 19.01
C LEU A 109 -6.51 37.94 18.14
N LEU A 110 -5.51 38.65 17.60
CA LEU A 110 -4.49 38.05 16.73
C LEU A 110 -3.30 37.50 17.53
N PHE A 111 -3.05 38.01 18.74
CA PHE A 111 -1.83 37.66 19.49
C PHE A 111 -2.05 37.39 20.99
N GLY A 112 -3.30 37.30 21.47
CA GLY A 112 -3.63 37.17 22.89
C GLY A 112 -4.43 35.92 23.24
N ASP A 113 -3.79 35.02 23.98
CA ASP A 113 -4.33 33.89 24.77
C ASP A 113 -5.22 32.89 23.98
N HIS A 114 -4.64 31.71 23.72
CA HIS A 114 -5.27 30.56 23.05
C HIS A 114 -6.61 30.16 23.70
N ASP A 115 -7.71 30.68 23.15
CA ASP A 115 -9.04 30.11 23.33
C ASP A 115 -9.25 29.13 22.16
N ALA A 116 -9.18 27.83 22.45
CA ALA A 116 -9.31 26.70 21.50
C ALA A 116 -10.69 26.59 20.80
N ASN A 117 -11.44 27.69 20.72
CA ASN A 117 -12.80 27.77 20.18
C ASN A 117 -12.95 28.86 19.10
N ARG A 118 -11.84 29.34 18.51
CA ARG A 118 -11.88 30.17 17.30
C ARG A 118 -11.03 29.52 16.21
N ALA A 119 -11.70 29.03 15.18
CA ALA A 119 -11.11 28.63 13.90
C ALA A 119 -10.22 29.77 13.38
N ALA A 120 -8.91 29.62 13.51
CA ALA A 120 -7.95 30.62 13.11
C ALA A 120 -7.59 30.42 11.64
N HIS A 121 -8.36 31.05 10.74
CA HIS A 121 -7.92 31.56 9.43
C HIS A 121 -7.07 30.63 8.52
N THR A 122 -7.21 29.32 8.62
CA THR A 122 -6.32 28.31 7.99
C THR A 122 -6.45 28.14 6.48
N THR A 123 -7.23 28.97 5.77
CA THR A 123 -7.60 28.72 4.37
C THR A 123 -7.04 29.73 3.37
N ILE A 124 -5.98 30.51 3.68
CA ILE A 124 -5.56 31.63 2.80
C ILE A 124 -4.48 31.30 1.77
N THR A 125 -3.98 30.07 1.70
CA THR A 125 -2.82 29.71 0.85
C THR A 125 -3.17 28.89 -0.39
N HIS A 126 -4.32 28.23 -0.38
CA HIS A 126 -4.78 27.45 -1.52
C HIS A 126 -5.43 28.30 -2.62
N PHE A 127 -5.64 29.61 -2.44
CA PHE A 127 -6.27 30.46 -3.46
C PHE A 127 -5.38 30.66 -4.68
N TRP A 128 -5.97 30.61 -5.88
CA TRP A 128 -5.31 30.98 -7.12
C TRP A 128 -6.26 31.68 -8.09
N ASP A 129 -5.95 32.94 -8.38
CA ASP A 129 -6.62 33.77 -9.38
C ASP A 129 -6.44 33.20 -10.80
N ALA A 130 -7.53 32.65 -11.36
CA ALA A 130 -7.58 32.06 -12.70
C ALA A 130 -7.24 33.06 -13.81
N ASP A 131 -7.57 34.35 -13.64
CA ASP A 131 -7.46 35.39 -14.67
C ASP A 131 -6.09 36.07 -14.70
N ASN A 132 -5.45 36.17 -13.53
CA ASN A 132 -4.22 36.94 -13.36
C ASN A 132 -2.93 36.08 -13.37
N GLY A 133 -3.07 34.77 -13.56
CA GLY A 133 -1.97 33.84 -13.85
C GLY A 133 -1.03 33.53 -12.68
N GLU A 134 0.00 32.73 -12.93
CA GLU A 134 0.87 32.13 -11.91
C GLU A 134 1.70 33.12 -11.08
N GLU A 135 2.09 34.26 -11.64
CA GLU A 135 3.05 35.18 -11.01
C GLU A 135 2.41 36.28 -10.15
N THR A 136 1.10 36.41 -10.17
CA THR A 136 0.40 37.44 -9.41
C THR A 136 0.15 37.01 -7.97
N SER A 137 0.33 37.95 -7.04
CA SER A 137 -0.07 37.73 -5.65
C SER A 137 -1.59 37.67 -5.59
N THR A 138 -2.14 36.63 -4.97
CA THR A 138 -3.59 36.50 -4.83
C THR A 138 -4.11 37.62 -3.93
N TYR A 139 -5.03 38.43 -4.46
CA TYR A 139 -5.64 39.51 -3.69
C TYR A 139 -7.02 39.07 -3.23
N LEU A 140 -7.15 38.87 -1.92
CA LEU A 140 -8.39 38.42 -1.34
C LEU A 140 -9.13 39.60 -0.72
N THR A 141 -10.38 39.76 -1.13
CA THR A 141 -11.27 40.81 -0.61
C THR A 141 -12.59 40.20 -0.18
N ASP A 142 -13.00 40.45 1.06
CA ASP A 142 -14.32 40.03 1.50
C ASP A 142 -15.06 41.12 2.26
N THR A 143 -16.38 41.06 2.20
CA THR A 143 -17.32 41.92 2.89
C THR A 143 -18.24 41.07 3.75
N ILE A 144 -18.01 41.09 5.07
CA ILE A 144 -18.87 40.41 6.03
C ILE A 144 -20.01 41.34 6.45
N TYR A 145 -21.25 40.85 6.32
CA TYR A 145 -22.45 41.56 6.76
C TYR A 145 -22.87 41.07 8.15
N TRP A 146 -22.89 41.98 9.14
CA TRP A 146 -23.43 41.74 10.48
C TRP A 146 -24.65 42.63 10.70
N GLY A 147 -25.81 42.19 10.20
CA GLY A 147 -27.04 42.99 10.21
C GLY A 147 -27.02 44.08 9.14
N GLU A 148 -27.19 45.35 9.54
CA GLU A 148 -27.05 46.52 8.63
C GLU A 148 -25.60 47.04 8.52
N LEU A 149 -24.64 46.44 9.25
CA LEU A 149 -23.24 46.84 9.24
C LEU A 149 -22.43 46.02 8.23
N GLN A 150 -21.71 46.73 7.37
CA GLN A 150 -20.82 46.18 6.34
C GLN A 150 -19.36 46.34 6.81
N HIS A 151 -18.63 45.22 6.92
CA HIS A 151 -17.19 45.23 7.20
C HIS A 151 -16.45 44.60 6.02
N THR A 152 -15.71 45.42 5.26
CA THR A 152 -14.84 44.97 4.18
C THR A 152 -13.40 44.85 4.68
N TRP A 153 -12.75 43.74 4.34
CA TRP A 153 -11.33 43.50 4.59
C TRP A 153 -10.67 43.02 3.30
N GLU A 154 -9.43 43.43 3.10
CA GLU A 154 -8.66 43.21 1.88
C GLU A 154 -7.22 42.90 2.28
N PHE A 155 -6.65 41.81 1.77
CA PHE A 155 -5.23 41.51 1.94
C PHE A 155 -4.66 40.78 0.73
N THR A 156 -3.34 40.86 0.59
CA THR A 156 -2.58 40.21 -0.48
C THR A 156 -1.86 38.99 0.09
N ILE A 157 -2.11 37.83 -0.50
CA ILE A 157 -1.41 36.58 -0.23
C ILE A 157 -0.17 36.54 -1.11
N SER A 158 1.01 36.38 -0.50
CA SER A 158 2.29 36.43 -1.22
C SER A 158 2.52 35.22 -2.12
N GLU A 159 1.95 34.06 -1.78
CA GLU A 159 2.15 32.77 -2.45
C GLU A 159 0.82 32.03 -2.61
N ASN A 160 0.41 31.80 -3.86
CA ASN A 160 -0.78 31.03 -4.24
C ASN A 160 -0.49 29.51 -4.23
N SER A 161 -1.53 28.70 -4.44
CA SER A 161 -1.43 27.23 -4.43
C SER A 161 -0.35 26.69 -5.38
N ILE A 162 -0.24 27.24 -6.60
CA ILE A 162 0.76 26.80 -7.57
C ILE A 162 2.20 27.11 -7.13
N LYS A 163 2.45 28.29 -6.55
CA LYS A 163 3.75 28.65 -5.96
C LYS A 163 4.10 27.73 -4.79
N LYS A 164 3.11 27.36 -3.97
CA LYS A 164 3.28 26.43 -2.86
C LYS A 164 3.64 25.02 -3.33
N ASN A 165 2.90 24.48 -4.30
CA ASN A 165 3.22 23.20 -4.94
C ASN A 165 4.63 23.19 -5.56
N ARG A 166 5.04 24.26 -6.26
CA ARG A 166 6.40 24.38 -6.79
C ARG A 166 7.48 24.38 -5.71
N LYS A 167 7.23 24.99 -4.55
CA LYS A 167 8.14 24.93 -3.40
C LYS A 167 8.20 23.56 -2.75
N TYR A 168 7.09 22.82 -2.74
CA TYR A 168 7.07 21.42 -2.31
C TYR A 168 8.00 20.58 -3.19
N ILE A 169 8.07 20.89 -4.48
CA ILE A 169 8.95 20.24 -5.45
C ILE A 169 10.41 20.70 -5.33
N SER A 170 10.66 22.01 -5.24
CA SER A 170 12.03 22.54 -5.20
C SER A 170 12.72 22.36 -3.84
N GLY A 171 11.94 22.19 -2.77
CA GLY A 171 12.45 22.20 -1.40
C GLY A 171 12.62 23.60 -0.82
N ASP A 172 12.15 24.64 -1.51
CA ASP A 172 12.18 26.02 -1.03
C ASP A 172 10.99 26.34 -0.11
N TYR A 173 10.65 25.39 0.78
CA TYR A 173 9.58 25.51 1.76
C TYR A 173 10.13 25.31 3.16
N LEU A 174 9.80 26.24 4.06
CA LEU A 174 10.08 26.13 5.49
C LEU A 174 8.85 25.57 6.18
N GLU A 175 8.98 24.40 6.79
CA GLU A 175 7.91 23.79 7.57
C GLU A 175 8.01 24.25 9.02
N ARG A 176 6.94 24.90 9.51
CA ARG A 176 6.85 25.38 10.88
C ARG A 176 6.03 24.42 11.71
N GLU A 177 6.64 23.84 12.74
CA GLU A 177 5.98 22.89 13.63
C GLU A 177 5.87 23.49 15.04
N ILE A 178 4.68 23.41 15.62
CA ILE A 178 4.41 23.87 16.99
C ILE A 178 4.26 22.64 17.86
N PHE A 179 5.21 22.43 18.77
CA PHE A 179 5.12 21.33 19.74
C PHE A 179 4.39 21.81 21.00
N PRO A 180 3.13 21.39 21.24
CA PRO A 180 2.39 21.78 22.44
C PRO A 180 2.93 21.07 23.69
N ASP A 181 3.43 19.83 23.52
CA ASP A 181 4.09 19.04 24.55
C ASP A 181 5.61 19.10 24.31
N GLY A 182 6.28 20.04 24.98
CA GLY A 182 7.65 20.44 24.68
C GLY A 182 8.63 19.30 24.39
N CYS A 183 9.35 19.38 23.27
CA CYS A 183 10.31 18.35 22.90
C CYS A 183 11.61 18.45 23.75
N TYR A 184 12.11 17.28 24.17
CA TYR A 184 13.32 17.16 24.99
C TYR A 184 14.57 17.19 24.09
N LEU A 185 15.12 18.37 23.84
CA LEU A 185 16.47 18.48 23.28
C LEU A 185 17.48 18.10 24.38
N ALA A 186 18.13 16.95 24.22
CA ALA A 186 19.20 16.53 25.09
C ALA A 186 20.34 17.57 25.03
N ASN A 187 20.61 18.24 26.16
CA ASN A 187 21.72 19.16 26.47
C ASN A 187 21.41 20.66 26.65
N THR A 188 20.15 21.11 26.62
CA THR A 188 19.79 22.49 27.00
C THR A 188 18.95 22.52 28.29
N TYR A 189 19.37 23.34 29.26
CA TYR A 189 18.67 23.60 30.54
C TYR A 189 18.39 25.12 30.60
N PRO A 190 17.19 25.60 30.99
CA PRO A 190 16.12 24.89 31.70
C PRO A 190 14.88 24.53 30.84
N PRO A 191 13.95 23.69 31.36
CA PRO A 191 12.94 22.97 30.60
C PRO A 191 11.51 23.43 30.88
N VAL A 192 10.88 24.10 29.91
CA VAL A 192 9.47 24.03 29.46
C VAL A 192 9.52 24.76 28.12
N MET A 193 9.09 24.17 27.01
CA MET A 193 9.13 24.81 25.69
C MET A 193 7.80 24.61 24.98
N VAL A 194 7.13 25.71 24.62
CA VAL A 194 6.34 25.75 23.39
C VAL A 194 7.35 26.20 22.35
N MET A 195 7.87 25.26 21.56
CA MET A 195 8.80 25.58 20.49
C MET A 195 8.02 25.68 19.19
N ILE A 196 8.15 26.84 18.55
CA ILE A 196 7.92 26.98 17.12
C ILE A 196 9.26 26.66 16.47
N THR A 197 9.35 25.61 15.67
CA THR A 197 10.56 25.22 14.94
C THR A 197 10.38 25.40 13.45
N ASP A 198 11.32 26.04 12.78
CA ASP A 198 11.36 26.14 11.33
C ASP A 198 12.29 25.05 10.78
N TRP A 199 11.79 24.20 9.89
CA TRP A 199 12.52 23.12 9.26
C TRP A 199 12.71 23.38 7.78
N GLN A 200 13.95 23.34 7.31
CA GLN A 200 14.24 23.28 5.89
C GLN A 200 14.14 21.83 5.42
N VAL A 201 13.32 21.58 4.40
CA VAL A 201 13.04 20.23 3.87
C VAL A 201 13.47 20.16 2.40
N PRO A 202 14.16 19.08 1.97
CA PRO A 202 14.42 18.84 0.55
C PRO A 202 13.12 18.78 -0.28
N GLY A 203 13.25 19.04 -1.58
CA GLY A 203 12.16 18.84 -2.54
C GLY A 203 11.58 17.43 -2.48
N ILE A 204 10.28 17.27 -2.73
CA ILE A 204 9.54 16.02 -2.47
C ILE A 204 10.18 14.77 -3.10
N VAL A 205 10.67 14.86 -4.35
CA VAL A 205 11.36 13.76 -5.05
C VAL A 205 12.71 13.45 -4.40
N ASN A 206 13.48 14.48 -4.07
CA ASN A 206 14.74 14.33 -3.35
C ASN A 206 14.52 13.73 -1.95
N LEU A 207 13.45 14.13 -1.27
CA LEU A 207 13.06 13.59 0.03
C LEU A 207 12.74 12.09 -0.08
N TYR A 208 11.99 11.69 -1.11
CA TYR A 208 11.68 10.30 -1.40
C TYR A 208 12.93 9.44 -1.65
N HIS A 209 13.85 9.88 -2.52
CA HIS A 209 15.10 9.16 -2.80
C HIS A 209 16.15 9.27 -1.68
N GLY A 210 15.83 9.94 -0.57
CA GLY A 210 16.75 10.13 0.55
C GLY A 210 17.91 11.08 0.24
N ILE A 211 17.77 11.93 -0.76
CA ILE A 211 18.72 12.96 -1.15
C ILE A 211 18.44 14.22 -0.32
N GLY A 212 19.29 14.45 0.69
CA GLY A 212 19.13 15.56 1.64
C GLY A 212 18.52 15.11 2.97
N ALA A 213 18.30 16.08 3.87
CA ALA A 213 17.74 15.82 5.19
C ALA A 213 16.89 17.01 5.65
N ARG A 214 15.93 16.74 6.53
CA ARG A 214 15.18 17.76 7.27
C ARG A 214 16.11 18.41 8.30
N ILE A 215 16.34 19.71 8.17
CA ILE A 215 17.28 20.48 9.00
C ILE A 215 16.48 21.46 9.85
N LEU A 216 16.68 21.43 11.18
CA LEU A 216 16.15 22.46 12.07
C LEU A 216 16.92 23.76 11.80
N ASP A 217 16.24 24.77 11.29
CA ASP A 217 16.83 26.06 10.92
C ASP A 217 16.82 27.03 12.10
N SER A 218 15.65 27.20 12.74
CA SER A 218 15.50 28.07 13.92
C SER A 218 14.42 27.58 14.88
N TYR A 219 14.46 28.08 16.12
CA TYR A 219 13.38 27.86 17.09
C TYR A 219 13.10 29.10 17.95
N LEU A 220 11.83 29.27 18.35
CA LEU A 220 11.39 30.29 19.30
C LEU A 220 11.41 29.74 20.73
N ASP A 221 12.09 30.42 21.64
CA ASP A 221 12.11 30.03 23.06
C ASP A 221 10.94 30.60 23.87
N VAL A 222 10.80 30.17 25.13
CA VAL A 222 9.73 30.62 26.04
C VAL A 222 9.80 32.09 26.47
N TRP A 223 10.87 32.79 26.10
CA TRP A 223 10.99 34.24 26.31
C TRP A 223 10.61 35.02 25.05
N GLY A 224 10.23 34.33 23.98
CA GLY A 224 9.92 34.92 22.68
C GLY A 224 11.18 35.33 21.90
N GLU A 225 12.34 34.74 22.21
CA GLU A 225 13.59 34.98 21.46
C GLU A 225 13.83 33.85 20.45
N TRP A 226 14.08 34.22 19.19
CA TRP A 226 14.47 33.30 18.11
C TRP A 226 15.96 32.92 18.23
N HIS A 227 16.25 31.64 17.98
CA HIS A 227 17.60 31.08 17.96
C HIS A 227 17.86 30.38 16.62
N ASP A 228 18.87 30.83 15.88
CA ASP A 228 19.13 30.45 14.47
C ASP A 228 20.32 29.49 14.27
N ASP A 229 20.81 28.83 15.34
CA ASP A 229 22.14 28.17 15.38
C ASP A 229 22.10 26.66 15.71
N LEU A 230 21.01 25.93 15.39
CA LEU A 230 20.82 24.55 15.84
C LEU A 230 20.67 23.55 14.68
N TYR A 231 21.79 23.19 14.04
CA TYR A 231 21.83 22.17 12.98
C TYR A 231 21.62 20.76 13.55
N TYR A 232 20.36 20.35 13.69
CA TYR A 232 20.01 18.95 13.95
C TYR A 232 19.52 18.30 12.66
N THR A 233 20.14 17.19 12.29
CA THR A 233 19.79 16.41 11.10
C THR A 233 19.06 15.16 11.54
N VAL A 234 17.79 15.03 11.20
CA VAL A 234 17.05 13.77 11.40
C VAL A 234 17.31 12.88 10.19
N SER A 235 18.01 11.77 10.42
CA SER A 235 18.52 10.86 9.38
C SER A 235 18.11 9.43 9.72
N ILE A 236 16.86 9.08 9.42
CA ILE A 236 16.37 7.70 9.39
C ILE A 236 15.75 7.49 8.01
N GLN A 237 16.08 6.39 7.33
CA GLN A 237 15.64 6.14 5.94
C GLN A 237 14.13 5.92 5.83
N GLU A 238 13.53 5.20 6.80
CA GLU A 238 12.09 4.85 6.79
C GLU A 238 11.18 6.08 6.93
N THR A 239 11.54 7.05 7.77
CA THR A 239 10.73 8.26 7.99
C THR A 239 10.69 9.22 6.79
N ARG A 240 11.58 9.07 5.79
CA ARG A 240 11.67 10.02 4.66
C ARG A 240 10.61 9.78 3.60
N LYS A 241 10.33 8.51 3.30
CA LYS A 241 9.26 8.14 2.36
C LYS A 241 7.90 8.53 2.95
N GLU A 242 7.67 8.24 4.22
CA GLU A 242 6.52 8.73 4.99
C GLU A 242 6.30 10.23 4.85
N TRP A 243 7.35 11.04 4.98
CA TRP A 243 7.24 12.50 4.80
C TRP A 243 7.00 12.91 3.35
N ALA A 244 7.60 12.20 2.38
CA ALA A 244 7.33 12.44 0.96
C ALA A 244 5.86 12.13 0.61
N TYR A 245 5.30 11.03 1.10
CA TYR A 245 3.89 10.68 0.90
C TYR A 245 2.93 11.60 1.65
N ASN A 246 3.27 12.01 2.87
CA ASN A 246 2.52 13.06 3.56
C ASN A 246 2.49 14.37 2.75
N ARG A 247 3.64 14.74 2.15
CA ARG A 247 3.74 15.94 1.31
C ARG A 247 2.97 15.81 0.01
N LEU A 248 2.97 14.62 -0.60
CA LEU A 248 2.11 14.30 -1.73
C LEU A 248 0.63 14.51 -1.35
N GLY A 249 0.24 14.12 -0.14
CA GLY A 249 -1.09 14.39 0.41
C GLY A 249 -1.44 15.87 0.47
N ARG A 250 -0.51 16.71 0.93
CA ARG A 250 -0.69 18.18 0.93
C ARG A 250 -0.81 18.75 -0.49
N MET A 251 -0.02 18.24 -1.45
CA MET A 251 -0.15 18.60 -2.86
C MET A 251 -1.52 18.18 -3.44
N CYS A 252 -2.01 17.00 -3.06
CA CYS A 252 -3.33 16.50 -3.45
C CYS A 252 -4.42 17.45 -2.96
N HIS A 253 -4.35 17.88 -1.70
CA HIS A 253 -5.28 18.86 -1.13
C HIS A 253 -5.29 20.17 -1.92
N LEU A 254 -4.13 20.81 -2.12
CA LEU A 254 -4.02 22.07 -2.86
C LEU A 254 -4.56 21.98 -4.30
N LEU A 255 -4.38 20.82 -4.94
CA LEU A 255 -4.95 20.56 -6.25
C LEU A 255 -6.47 20.42 -6.18
N GLN A 256 -6.99 19.67 -5.21
CA GLN A 256 -8.43 19.46 -5.04
C GLN A 256 -9.17 20.77 -4.71
N ASP A 257 -8.55 21.68 -3.97
CA ASP A 257 -9.09 23.02 -3.72
C ASP A 257 -9.35 23.82 -4.99
N MET A 258 -8.64 23.54 -6.09
CA MET A 258 -8.91 24.16 -7.40
C MET A 258 -10.20 23.68 -8.04
N SER A 259 -10.89 22.70 -7.45
CA SER A 259 -12.27 22.32 -7.82
C SER A 259 -13.34 23.16 -7.14
N VAL A 260 -12.96 24.11 -6.27
CA VAL A 260 -13.89 24.94 -5.48
C VAL A 260 -13.93 26.37 -6.04
N PRO A 261 -15.07 26.87 -6.56
CA PRO A 261 -15.14 28.21 -7.17
C PRO A 261 -14.74 29.37 -6.28
N ALA A 262 -14.99 29.28 -4.97
CA ALA A 262 -14.54 30.32 -4.04
C ALA A 262 -13.00 30.42 -3.98
N HIS A 263 -12.29 29.30 -4.11
CA HIS A 263 -10.81 29.26 -4.10
C HIS A 263 -10.21 29.83 -5.38
N VAL A 264 -10.89 29.62 -6.50
CA VAL A 264 -10.50 30.13 -7.82
C VAL A 264 -10.76 31.63 -7.95
N HIS A 265 -11.92 32.09 -7.51
CA HIS A 265 -12.29 33.52 -7.52
C HIS A 265 -11.71 34.34 -6.37
N CYS A 266 -10.85 33.74 -5.55
CA CYS A 266 -10.17 34.41 -4.43
C CYS A 266 -11.15 35.03 -3.42
N THR A 267 -12.20 34.30 -3.08
CA THR A 267 -13.26 34.69 -2.15
C THR A 267 -13.17 33.86 -0.85
N SER A 268 -13.33 34.50 0.32
CA SER A 268 -13.23 33.78 1.60
C SER A 268 -14.51 33.04 2.03
N HIS A 269 -14.32 32.08 2.93
CA HIS A 269 -15.35 31.26 3.59
C HIS A 269 -16.13 31.93 4.74
N ALA A 270 -15.92 33.21 5.06
CA ALA A 270 -16.33 33.75 6.37
C ALA A 270 -17.74 34.40 6.43
N GLY A 271 -18.69 33.79 7.18
CA GLY A 271 -19.55 34.58 8.10
C GLY A 271 -21.02 34.18 8.40
N VAL A 272 -21.44 34.55 9.62
CA VAL A 272 -22.64 34.10 10.39
C VAL A 272 -23.98 34.80 10.03
N ASN A 273 -24.09 35.65 9.00
CA ASN A 273 -25.33 36.39 8.69
C ASN A 273 -25.62 36.68 7.18
N GLY A 274 -25.14 35.81 6.28
CA GLY A 274 -25.36 35.91 4.83
C GLY A 274 -24.05 36.20 4.11
N MET A 275 -23.56 35.35 3.21
CA MET A 275 -24.28 34.46 2.29
C MET A 275 -23.42 33.23 1.94
N TYR A 276 -24.11 32.09 1.81
CA TYR A 276 -23.74 30.78 1.23
C TYR A 276 -22.51 30.10 1.83
N SER A 277 -22.76 29.15 2.74
CA SER A 277 -21.82 28.10 3.12
C SER A 277 -21.20 27.49 1.86
N ASP A 278 -20.02 26.91 1.99
CA ASP A 278 -19.47 25.98 1.00
C ASP A 278 -20.56 24.96 0.58
N TYR A 279 -21.32 25.25 -0.48
CA TYR A 279 -22.43 24.40 -0.90
C TYR A 279 -21.90 23.09 -1.49
N PHE A 280 -20.60 23.05 -1.79
CA PHE A 280 -19.87 21.93 -2.35
C PHE A 280 -19.45 20.96 -1.22
N GLU A 281 -18.98 21.47 -0.08
CA GLU A 281 -18.60 20.65 1.09
C GLU A 281 -19.73 20.44 2.11
N ASN A 282 -20.62 21.43 2.25
CA ASN A 282 -21.43 21.61 3.45
C ASN A 282 -22.91 21.25 3.19
N HIS A 283 -23.18 19.95 2.98
CA HIS A 283 -24.40 19.18 3.29
C HIS A 283 -25.83 19.78 3.11
N GLU A 284 -26.02 20.99 2.56
CA GLU A 284 -27.30 21.72 2.60
C GLU A 284 -28.19 21.53 1.37
N MET A 285 -27.77 20.72 0.40
CA MET A 285 -28.68 20.21 -0.63
C MET A 285 -29.25 18.89 -0.15
N GLY A 286 -30.39 18.95 0.56
CA GLY A 286 -31.16 17.79 1.04
C GLY A 286 -31.69 16.83 -0.05
N TYR A 287 -31.00 16.72 -1.18
CA TYR A 287 -31.26 15.87 -2.32
C TYR A 287 -30.14 14.86 -2.62
N HIS A 288 -28.90 15.04 -2.13
CA HIS A 288 -27.82 14.04 -2.23
C HIS A 288 -27.01 14.01 -0.94
N ASN A 289 -27.30 13.03 -0.08
CA ASN A 289 -26.48 12.78 1.10
C ASN A 289 -25.16 12.13 0.64
N ASN A 290 -24.04 12.82 0.84
CA ASN A 290 -22.64 12.40 0.72
C ASN A 290 -21.95 12.63 -0.66
N TYR A 291 -20.85 13.39 -0.67
CA TYR A 291 -19.90 13.50 -1.80
C TYR A 291 -19.31 12.14 -2.21
N HIS A 292 -19.43 11.12 -1.36
CA HIS A 292 -19.07 9.72 -1.60
C HIS A 292 -19.80 9.04 -2.77
N THR A 293 -20.69 9.71 -3.53
CA THR A 293 -21.34 9.03 -4.65
C THR A 293 -20.40 8.76 -5.79
N TRP A 294 -19.49 9.68 -6.15
CA TRP A 294 -18.52 9.43 -7.22
C TRP A 294 -17.43 8.46 -6.75
N THR A 295 -17.48 7.24 -7.28
CA THR A 295 -16.42 6.24 -7.14
C THR A 295 -15.49 6.25 -8.34
N SER A 296 -14.27 5.76 -8.16
CA SER A 296 -13.29 5.49 -9.21
C SER A 296 -13.87 4.71 -10.39
N GLU A 297 -14.71 3.71 -10.15
CA GLU A 297 -15.39 2.93 -11.21
C GLU A 297 -16.39 3.79 -12.00
N GLU A 298 -17.17 4.62 -11.33
CA GLU A 298 -18.12 5.53 -11.98
C GLU A 298 -17.39 6.62 -12.78
N VAL A 299 -16.35 7.22 -12.19
CA VAL A 299 -15.50 8.21 -12.86
C VAL A 299 -14.80 7.60 -14.08
N PHE A 300 -14.23 6.40 -13.95
CA PHE A 300 -13.58 5.70 -15.05
C PHE A 300 -14.56 5.39 -16.19
N THR A 301 -15.80 5.03 -15.85
CA THR A 301 -16.85 4.67 -16.81
C THR A 301 -17.42 5.90 -17.53
N GLU A 302 -17.64 7.00 -16.82
CA GLU A 302 -18.31 8.18 -17.37
C GLU A 302 -17.33 9.20 -17.98
N PHE A 303 -16.12 9.33 -17.40
CA PHE A 303 -15.15 10.38 -17.75
C PHE A 303 -13.81 9.84 -18.26
N GLY A 304 -13.51 8.55 -18.06
CA GLY A 304 -12.25 7.92 -18.44
C GLY A 304 -11.20 7.90 -17.33
N GLY A 305 -9.97 7.51 -17.68
CA GLY A 305 -8.84 7.42 -16.74
C GLY A 305 -8.30 8.78 -16.24
N PHE A 306 -7.15 8.77 -15.59
CA PHE A 306 -6.52 9.98 -15.07
C PHE A 306 -6.16 11.00 -16.16
N ILE A 307 -5.98 12.27 -15.77
CA ILE A 307 -5.47 13.33 -16.64
C ILE A 307 -3.95 13.20 -16.72
N ASP A 308 -3.42 12.92 -17.90
CA ASP A 308 -1.97 12.82 -18.12
C ASP A 308 -1.31 14.19 -17.90
N PRO A 309 -0.44 14.33 -16.88
CA PRO A 309 0.20 15.59 -16.56
C PRO A 309 1.36 15.94 -17.51
N TYR A 310 1.84 15.01 -18.34
CA TYR A 310 2.98 15.26 -19.24
C TYR A 310 2.57 15.80 -20.62
N VAL A 311 1.30 16.19 -20.79
CA VAL A 311 0.84 16.87 -22.02
C VAL A 311 1.31 18.34 -22.13
N HIS A 312 2.04 18.82 -21.12
CA HIS A 312 2.60 20.17 -21.03
C HIS A 312 3.94 20.14 -20.27
N ASP A 313 4.89 21.01 -20.63
CA ASP A 313 6.25 21.04 -20.06
C ASP A 313 6.29 21.21 -18.53
N ASP A 314 5.29 21.92 -17.98
CA ASP A 314 5.08 22.04 -16.53
C ASP A 314 3.81 21.27 -16.14
N SER A 315 4.02 20.03 -15.67
CA SER A 315 3.00 19.08 -15.27
C SER A 315 2.10 19.57 -14.14
N ILE A 316 2.70 20.20 -13.14
CA ILE A 316 1.95 20.67 -11.97
C ILE A 316 1.15 21.92 -12.32
N TYR A 317 1.76 22.84 -13.07
CA TYR A 317 1.03 23.98 -13.60
C TYR A 317 -0.14 23.52 -14.46
N PHE A 318 0.06 22.52 -15.33
CA PHE A 318 -1.00 22.02 -16.19
C PHE A 318 -2.17 21.43 -15.39
N LEU A 319 -1.94 20.50 -14.46
CA LEU A 319 -3.00 19.91 -13.64
C LEU A 319 -3.76 20.97 -12.84
N THR A 320 -3.02 21.87 -12.19
CA THR A 320 -3.59 22.90 -11.33
C THR A 320 -4.38 23.91 -12.17
N TYR A 321 -3.82 24.36 -13.30
CA TYR A 321 -4.46 25.33 -14.19
C TYR A 321 -5.68 24.73 -14.87
N PHE A 322 -5.59 23.47 -15.35
CA PHE A 322 -6.71 22.77 -15.96
C PHE A 322 -7.94 22.75 -15.04
N LEU A 323 -7.75 22.36 -13.77
CA LEU A 323 -8.85 22.29 -12.82
C LEU A 323 -9.34 23.69 -12.43
N ASN A 324 -8.42 24.63 -12.18
CA ASN A 324 -8.72 26.02 -11.88
C ASN A 324 -9.63 26.65 -12.96
N GLN A 325 -9.28 26.46 -14.24
CA GLN A 325 -10.03 26.98 -15.38
C GLN A 325 -11.39 26.30 -15.60
N MET A 326 -11.52 25.02 -15.29
CA MET A 326 -12.82 24.35 -15.30
C MET A 326 -13.76 24.88 -14.22
N THR A 327 -13.18 25.24 -13.09
CA THR A 327 -13.90 25.73 -11.92
C THR A 327 -14.32 27.20 -12.07
N ASP A 328 -13.48 28.03 -12.71
CA ASP A 328 -13.77 29.42 -13.09
C ASP A 328 -15.05 29.58 -13.92
N HIS A 329 -15.50 28.52 -14.61
CA HIS A 329 -16.78 28.48 -15.32
C HIS A 329 -18.02 28.71 -14.44
N TYR A 330 -17.89 28.43 -13.14
CA TYR A 330 -18.98 28.42 -12.19
C TYR A 330 -18.88 29.61 -11.22
N ALA A 331 -19.97 30.36 -11.06
CA ALA A 331 -20.02 31.48 -10.12
C ALA A 331 -19.90 31.00 -8.66
N ASP A 332 -19.20 31.77 -7.82
CA ASP A 332 -19.03 31.52 -6.38
C ASP A 332 -20.04 32.29 -5.51
N GLY A 333 -21.01 32.95 -6.15
CA GLY A 333 -22.00 33.80 -5.47
C GLY A 333 -21.61 35.27 -5.33
N LYS A 334 -20.37 35.66 -5.62
CA LYS A 334 -19.90 37.07 -5.65
C LYS A 334 -19.33 37.46 -7.01
N VAL A 335 -18.59 36.56 -7.62
CA VAL A 335 -17.98 36.64 -8.95
C VAL A 335 -18.79 35.74 -9.88
N ASN A 336 -19.06 36.25 -11.09
CA ASN A 336 -19.68 35.43 -12.14
C ASN A 336 -18.57 34.59 -12.77
N GLY A 337 -18.86 33.36 -13.17
CA GLY A 337 -17.90 32.62 -13.99
C GLY A 337 -17.78 33.25 -15.37
N ASP A 338 -16.57 33.38 -15.90
CA ASP A 338 -16.33 34.09 -17.16
C ASP A 338 -15.24 33.52 -18.08
N ASP A 339 -14.63 32.39 -17.73
CA ASP A 339 -13.98 31.48 -18.69
C ASP A 339 -12.84 32.15 -19.48
N ILE A 340 -12.04 33.02 -18.85
CA ILE A 340 -11.00 33.78 -19.56
C ILE A 340 -9.69 32.98 -19.59
N TYR A 341 -9.51 32.19 -20.66
CA TYR A 341 -8.38 31.26 -20.79
C TYR A 341 -7.20 31.77 -21.62
N ASP A 342 -6.00 31.30 -21.24
CA ASP A 342 -4.84 31.21 -22.14
C ASP A 342 -4.75 29.84 -22.82
N THR A 343 -4.03 29.77 -23.94
CA THR A 343 -4.03 28.65 -24.88
C THR A 343 -3.30 27.40 -24.37
N ILE A 344 -3.97 26.54 -23.58
CA ILE A 344 -3.50 25.17 -23.29
C ILE A 344 -4.22 24.14 -24.17
N PRO A 345 -3.51 23.21 -24.85
CA PRO A 345 -4.12 22.14 -25.65
C PRO A 345 -5.10 21.28 -24.84
N GLY A 346 -6.24 20.91 -25.44
CA GLY A 346 -7.24 20.01 -24.83
C GLY A 346 -8.30 20.72 -23.95
N LEU A 347 -7.91 21.76 -23.21
CA LEU A 347 -8.77 22.50 -22.28
C LEU A 347 -10.03 23.08 -22.96
N GLN A 348 -9.88 23.69 -24.14
CA GLN A 348 -10.98 24.27 -24.93
C GLN A 348 -12.09 23.28 -25.27
N SER A 349 -11.72 22.01 -25.53
CA SER A 349 -12.69 20.97 -25.90
C SER A 349 -13.56 20.59 -24.72
N VAL A 350 -13.00 20.58 -23.50
CA VAL A 350 -13.71 20.25 -22.26
C VAL A 350 -14.60 21.41 -21.83
N ILE A 351 -14.07 22.64 -21.76
CA ILE A 351 -14.87 23.82 -21.39
C ILE A 351 -16.08 24.00 -22.32
N SER A 352 -15.90 23.74 -23.61
CA SER A 352 -17.00 23.87 -24.58
C SER A 352 -18.19 22.94 -24.29
N THR A 353 -18.00 21.87 -23.51
CA THR A 353 -19.08 20.97 -23.09
C THR A 353 -19.81 21.45 -21.83
N LEU A 354 -19.20 22.32 -21.03
CA LEU A 354 -19.78 22.86 -19.80
C LEU A 354 -20.97 23.78 -20.08
N GLY A 355 -20.98 24.42 -21.25
CA GLY A 355 -22.08 25.26 -21.71
C GLY A 355 -21.76 26.75 -21.61
N VAL A 356 -22.75 27.56 -21.23
CA VAL A 356 -22.55 29.00 -21.04
C VAL A 356 -22.14 29.23 -19.59
N PRO A 357 -21.08 30.01 -19.33
CA PRO A 357 -20.63 30.32 -17.98
C PRO A 357 -21.76 30.84 -17.10
N THR A 358 -21.66 30.61 -15.79
CA THR A 358 -22.70 31.05 -14.86
C THR A 358 -22.62 32.56 -14.66
N LEU A 359 -23.36 33.31 -15.48
CA LEU A 359 -23.38 34.78 -15.49
C LEU A 359 -24.20 35.43 -14.35
N THR A 360 -24.69 34.63 -13.40
CA THR A 360 -25.39 35.15 -12.22
C THR A 360 -24.66 34.69 -10.97
N SER A 361 -24.25 35.64 -10.14
CA SER A 361 -23.78 35.43 -8.77
C SER A 361 -24.87 34.86 -7.84
N GLU A 362 -25.97 34.31 -8.36
CA GLU A 362 -27.01 33.61 -7.61
C GLU A 362 -26.73 32.11 -7.63
N ILE A 363 -26.20 31.59 -6.52
CA ILE A 363 -26.06 30.15 -6.25
C ILE A 363 -27.45 29.54 -6.07
N ASN A 364 -27.73 28.43 -6.77
CA ASN A 364 -28.99 27.69 -6.67
C ASN A 364 -28.75 26.17 -6.88
N ASP A 365 -29.73 25.35 -6.50
CA ASP A 365 -29.70 23.87 -6.60
C ASP A 365 -29.26 23.34 -7.97
N THR A 366 -29.62 24.02 -9.06
CA THR A 366 -29.25 23.57 -10.41
C THR A 366 -27.76 23.78 -10.66
N ASN A 367 -27.23 24.96 -10.32
CA ASN A 367 -25.82 25.28 -10.54
C ASN A 367 -24.91 24.43 -9.64
N CYS A 368 -25.28 24.23 -8.37
CA CYS A 368 -24.49 23.40 -7.47
C CYS A 368 -24.50 21.92 -7.86
N LYS A 369 -25.63 21.39 -8.36
CA LYS A 369 -25.66 20.02 -8.88
C LYS A 369 -24.73 19.88 -10.09
N GLN A 370 -24.72 20.86 -10.99
CA GLN A 370 -23.81 20.86 -12.14
C GLN A 370 -22.34 20.94 -11.73
N MET A 371 -22.02 21.76 -10.73
CA MET A 371 -20.68 21.80 -10.13
C MET A 371 -20.29 20.43 -9.55
N TYR A 372 -21.18 19.79 -8.79
CA TYR A 372 -20.95 18.46 -8.22
C TYR A 372 -20.73 17.38 -9.28
N ASP A 373 -21.60 17.32 -10.29
CA ASP A 373 -21.56 16.30 -11.35
C ASP A 373 -20.32 16.44 -12.26
N VAL A 374 -19.65 17.59 -12.24
CA VAL A 374 -18.52 17.89 -13.14
C VAL A 374 -17.20 18.04 -12.39
N LEU A 375 -17.13 18.90 -11.37
CA LEU A 375 -15.86 19.27 -10.73
C LEU A 375 -15.28 18.12 -9.87
N ILE A 376 -16.11 17.32 -9.20
CA ILE A 376 -15.63 16.18 -8.38
C ILE A 376 -14.95 15.10 -9.26
N PRO A 377 -15.55 14.60 -10.36
CA PRO A 377 -14.86 13.67 -11.26
C PRO A 377 -13.53 14.21 -11.79
N TYR A 378 -13.46 15.48 -12.18
CA TYR A 378 -12.23 16.07 -12.67
C TYR A 378 -11.19 16.31 -11.57
N ALA A 379 -11.61 16.58 -10.33
CA ALA A 379 -10.72 16.62 -9.18
C ALA A 379 -10.09 15.24 -8.88
N ILE A 380 -10.90 14.16 -8.96
CA ILE A 380 -10.42 12.78 -8.84
C ILE A 380 -9.40 12.48 -9.95
N ARG A 381 -9.71 12.80 -11.20
CA ARG A 381 -8.83 12.54 -12.36
C ARG A 381 -7.53 13.35 -12.35
N ALA A 382 -7.59 14.62 -11.94
CA ALA A 382 -6.40 15.48 -11.83
C ALA A 382 -5.51 15.03 -10.68
N THR A 383 -6.11 14.66 -9.53
CA THR A 383 -5.39 14.09 -8.38
C THR A 383 -4.73 12.76 -8.75
N ALA A 384 -5.40 11.90 -9.52
CA ALA A 384 -4.82 10.67 -10.04
C ALA A 384 -3.64 10.96 -10.99
N GLY A 385 -3.73 12.03 -11.78
CA GLY A 385 -2.64 12.55 -12.61
C GLY A 385 -1.44 13.04 -11.79
N LEU A 386 -1.68 13.70 -10.66
CA LEU A 386 -0.64 14.13 -9.74
C LEU A 386 0.07 12.93 -9.07
N MET A 387 -0.69 11.92 -8.66
CA MET A 387 -0.14 10.67 -8.13
C MET A 387 0.69 9.92 -9.18
N TYR A 388 0.21 9.90 -10.43
CA TYR A 388 0.94 9.35 -11.55
C TYR A 388 2.25 10.11 -11.82
N TRP A 389 2.23 11.46 -11.84
CA TRP A 389 3.44 12.28 -11.90
C TRP A 389 4.41 11.90 -10.79
N PHE A 390 3.94 11.82 -9.54
CA PHE A 390 4.81 11.46 -8.42
C PHE A 390 5.41 10.06 -8.59
N ALA A 391 4.63 9.07 -9.01
CA ALA A 391 5.11 7.71 -9.26
C ALA A 391 6.15 7.66 -10.39
N VAL A 392 6.01 8.47 -11.44
CA VAL A 392 7.00 8.60 -12.51
C VAL A 392 8.27 9.28 -12.02
N GLU A 393 8.16 10.44 -11.38
CA GLU A 393 9.32 11.21 -10.90
C GLU A 393 10.09 10.50 -9.77
N THR A 394 9.49 9.47 -9.16
CA THR A 394 10.11 8.66 -8.10
C THR A 394 10.52 7.27 -8.58
N ASP A 395 10.51 7.04 -9.89
CA ASP A 395 10.91 5.78 -10.55
C ASP A 395 10.07 4.56 -10.13
N GLN A 396 8.84 4.75 -9.64
CA GLN A 396 7.92 3.65 -9.34
C GLN A 396 7.28 3.08 -10.60
N ILE A 397 7.01 3.93 -11.59
CA ILE A 397 6.41 3.56 -12.88
C ILE A 397 7.05 4.33 -14.03
N ASP A 398 7.11 3.73 -15.22
CA ASP A 398 7.52 4.43 -16.42
C ASP A 398 6.43 5.43 -16.88
N PRO A 399 6.81 6.61 -17.42
CA PRO A 399 5.84 7.50 -18.04
C PRO A 399 5.21 6.82 -19.26
N LEU A 400 3.88 6.83 -19.32
CA LEU A 400 3.08 6.60 -20.50
C LEU A 400 3.68 7.37 -21.69
N PRO A 401 3.78 6.73 -22.87
CA PRO A 401 4.24 7.42 -24.06
C PRO A 401 3.29 8.58 -24.36
N GLU A 402 3.84 9.81 -24.47
CA GLU A 402 3.05 11.00 -24.81
C GLU A 402 2.12 10.73 -26.01
N PRO A 403 0.90 11.29 -26.00
CA PRO A 403 0.04 11.25 -27.18
C PRO A 403 0.77 11.92 -28.35
N VAL A 404 1.15 11.11 -29.36
CA VAL A 404 1.78 11.63 -30.57
C VAL A 404 0.75 12.46 -31.34
N ILE A 405 0.79 13.78 -31.17
CA ILE A 405 0.05 14.72 -32.04
C ILE A 405 0.72 14.70 -33.41
N VAL A 406 0.15 13.95 -34.36
CA VAL A 406 0.51 14.07 -35.77
C VAL A 406 -0.17 15.30 -36.35
N SER A 407 0.39 16.50 -36.12
CA SER A 407 -0.05 17.71 -36.82
C SER A 407 0.50 17.73 -38.24
N GLY A 408 -0.17 17.03 -39.16
CA GLY A 408 0.08 17.14 -40.60
C GLY A 408 -0.89 18.13 -41.22
N ASN A 409 -0.39 19.15 -41.93
CA ASN A 409 -1.22 20.01 -42.79
C ASN A 409 -1.83 19.17 -43.92
N VAL A 410 -3.05 18.66 -43.75
CA VAL A 410 -3.84 18.09 -44.85
C VAL A 410 -4.75 19.19 -45.40
N SER A 411 -4.33 19.84 -46.49
CA SER A 411 -5.17 20.77 -47.24
C SER A 411 -6.11 20.01 -48.17
N LEU A 412 -7.41 19.97 -47.85
CA LEU A 412 -8.44 19.60 -48.82
C LEU A 412 -8.94 20.87 -49.52
N ILE A 413 -8.57 21.05 -50.79
CA ILE A 413 -9.06 22.18 -51.60
C ILE A 413 -10.47 21.85 -52.08
N GLY A 414 -11.48 22.35 -51.36
CA GLY A 414 -12.86 22.46 -51.82
C GLY A 414 -12.99 23.56 -52.89
N GLY A 415 -13.80 23.32 -53.91
CA GLY A 415 -13.93 24.16 -55.12
C GLY A 415 -14.46 25.58 -54.95
N ASN A 416 -14.47 26.16 -53.75
CA ASN A 416 -14.78 27.55 -53.48
C ASN A 416 -13.94 28.09 -52.32
N GLY A 417 -12.61 28.17 -52.49
CA GLY A 417 -11.75 29.17 -51.83
C GLY A 417 -11.66 29.25 -50.30
N ASP A 418 -12.43 28.49 -49.54
CA ASP A 418 -12.38 28.46 -48.08
C ASP A 418 -11.60 27.23 -47.64
N ILE A 419 -10.57 27.48 -46.83
CA ILE A 419 -9.67 26.47 -46.26
C ILE A 419 -10.34 25.96 -44.99
N GLU A 420 -10.79 24.70 -44.99
CA GLU A 420 -11.20 24.01 -43.76
C GLU A 420 -10.05 23.12 -43.27
N ASN A 421 -9.61 23.37 -42.05
CA ASN A 421 -8.66 22.52 -41.33
C ASN A 421 -9.41 21.30 -40.78
N VAL A 422 -8.96 20.10 -41.12
CA VAL A 422 -9.48 18.86 -40.52
C VAL A 422 -8.47 18.37 -39.48
N SER A 423 -8.86 18.41 -38.22
CA SER A 423 -8.13 17.82 -37.10
C SER A 423 -8.61 16.38 -36.89
N ILE A 424 -7.70 15.41 -36.89
CA ILE A 424 -8.01 14.03 -36.48
C ILE A 424 -7.45 13.87 -35.06
N ILE A 425 -8.34 13.69 -34.09
CA ILE A 425 -8.01 13.48 -32.68
C ILE A 425 -8.14 11.98 -32.41
N PHE A 426 -7.05 11.31 -32.05
CA PHE A 426 -7.12 9.97 -31.47
C PHE A 426 -7.22 10.13 -29.96
N ASN A 427 -8.37 9.77 -29.40
CA ASN A 427 -8.61 9.83 -27.97
C ASN A 427 -8.65 8.40 -27.40
N PRO A 428 -7.64 7.96 -26.63
CA PRO A 428 -7.65 6.65 -26.00
C PRO A 428 -8.61 6.56 -24.80
N GLN A 429 -9.22 7.67 -24.35
CA GLN A 429 -9.86 7.74 -23.03
C GLN A 429 -11.39 7.60 -22.95
N ASN A 430 -12.11 7.27 -24.04
CA ASN A 430 -13.59 7.14 -23.97
C ASN A 430 -14.08 5.69 -23.96
N SER A 431 -14.45 5.20 -22.78
CA SER A 431 -15.14 3.93 -22.50
C SER A 431 -16.67 4.10 -22.37
N GLY A 432 -17.31 4.94 -23.19
CA GLY A 432 -18.76 5.18 -23.13
C GLY A 432 -19.51 4.74 -24.39
N SER A 433 -20.30 3.66 -24.31
CA SER A 433 -21.19 3.23 -25.39
C SER A 433 -22.45 4.10 -25.48
N ASN A 434 -22.41 5.20 -26.24
CA ASN A 434 -23.59 5.81 -26.85
C ASN A 434 -23.21 6.61 -28.10
N ILE A 435 -23.82 6.26 -29.24
CA ILE A 435 -23.72 7.05 -30.48
C ILE A 435 -24.75 8.17 -30.38
N GLU A 436 -24.33 9.37 -30.01
CA GLU A 436 -25.14 10.57 -30.22
C GLU A 436 -24.72 11.28 -31.50
N LEU A 437 -25.66 11.37 -32.44
CA LEU A 437 -25.58 12.27 -33.59
C LEU A 437 -25.99 13.66 -33.12
N ASN A 438 -25.03 14.57 -32.96
CA ASN A 438 -25.34 15.96 -32.65
C ASN A 438 -25.34 16.81 -33.94
N PRO A 439 -26.47 17.43 -34.33
CA PRO A 439 -26.51 18.32 -35.48
C PRO A 439 -26.15 19.75 -35.03
N GLY A 440 -24.93 20.22 -35.33
CA GLY A 440 -24.45 21.53 -34.89
C GLY A 440 -23.50 22.24 -35.86
N TYR A 441 -24.09 22.95 -36.82
CA TYR A 441 -23.68 24.25 -37.38
C TYR A 441 -22.26 24.52 -37.93
N ASP A 442 -21.55 23.54 -38.47
CA ASP A 442 -20.83 23.75 -39.74
C ASP A 442 -20.61 22.40 -40.42
N GLY A 443 -20.60 22.34 -41.75
CA GLY A 443 -20.85 21.14 -42.56
C GLY A 443 -19.85 19.97 -42.49
N SER A 444 -19.18 19.71 -41.38
CA SER A 444 -18.19 18.64 -41.18
C SER A 444 -18.83 17.30 -40.77
N PHE A 445 -18.46 16.22 -41.45
CA PHE A 445 -18.85 14.85 -41.09
C PHE A 445 -17.67 14.16 -40.40
N SER A 446 -17.84 13.75 -39.14
CA SER A 446 -16.88 12.93 -38.40
C SER A 446 -17.35 11.47 -38.38
N TYR A 447 -16.49 10.53 -38.77
CA TYR A 447 -16.71 9.09 -38.59
C TYR A 447 -15.91 8.61 -37.38
N VAL A 448 -16.57 7.98 -36.40
CA VAL A 448 -15.96 7.35 -35.23
C VAL A 448 -16.05 5.83 -35.40
N PHE A 449 -14.94 5.12 -35.30
CA PHE A 449 -14.90 3.65 -35.21
C PHE A 449 -14.54 3.25 -33.78
N SER A 450 -15.30 2.33 -33.18
CA SER A 450 -15.07 1.78 -31.83
C SER A 450 -14.80 0.27 -31.91
N TYR A 451 -13.74 -0.22 -31.26
CA TYR A 451 -13.52 -1.65 -31.00
C TYR A 451 -13.24 -1.92 -29.51
N ASN A 452 -13.75 -3.05 -29.03
CA ASN A 452 -13.70 -3.51 -27.63
C ASN A 452 -12.46 -4.37 -27.34
N ARG A 453 -11.89 -4.21 -26.13
CA ARG A 453 -10.89 -5.05 -25.40
C ARG A 453 -9.59 -5.35 -26.16
N PHE A 454 -8.43 -4.96 -25.61
CA PHE A 454 -7.18 -5.76 -25.54
C PHE A 454 -6.16 -5.11 -24.59
N ASP A 455 -5.22 -5.93 -24.10
CA ASP A 455 -4.09 -5.64 -23.22
C ASP A 455 -3.26 -4.42 -23.67
N THR A 456 -2.87 -3.54 -22.74
CA THR A 456 -2.14 -2.28 -23.02
C THR A 456 -0.66 -2.46 -23.41
N TYR A 457 -0.22 -3.67 -23.77
CA TYR A 457 1.15 -3.94 -24.19
C TYR A 457 1.34 -4.31 -25.67
N ASP A 458 0.28 -4.31 -26.49
CA ASP A 458 0.39 -4.53 -27.93
C ASP A 458 -0.75 -3.80 -28.67
N ILE A 459 -0.51 -3.28 -29.88
CA ILE A 459 -1.48 -2.67 -30.84
C ILE A 459 -1.46 -1.11 -30.94
N THR A 460 -0.37 -0.50 -31.42
CA THR A 460 -0.50 0.53 -32.48
C THR A 460 -0.04 -0.01 -33.84
N TYR A 461 -0.14 -1.32 -34.06
CA TYR A 461 0.00 -1.91 -35.38
C TYR A 461 -1.28 -2.60 -35.84
N LEU A 462 -1.66 -2.29 -37.08
CA LEU A 462 -2.62 -2.97 -37.98
C LEU A 462 -4.07 -2.46 -37.93
N LEU A 463 -4.37 -1.50 -38.83
CA LEU A 463 -5.57 -1.33 -39.70
C LEU A 463 -5.86 0.18 -39.86
N ASN A 464 -5.47 0.82 -40.96
CA ASN A 464 -6.06 0.57 -42.27
C ASN A 464 -5.02 0.50 -43.39
N ASP A 465 -4.59 -0.72 -43.68
CA ASP A 465 -3.99 -1.07 -44.96
C ASP A 465 -5.03 -0.96 -46.10
N TYR A 466 -4.58 -0.40 -47.22
CA TYR A 466 -4.86 -0.91 -48.58
C TYR A 466 -6.31 -1.29 -48.93
N TYR A 467 -7.15 -0.37 -49.42
CA TYR A 467 -8.03 -0.57 -50.61
C TYR A 467 -8.74 0.74 -51.00
N PRO A 468 -8.72 1.15 -52.29
CA PRO A 468 -9.47 2.32 -52.76
C PRO A 468 -10.94 1.96 -52.98
N VAL A 469 -11.86 2.52 -52.20
CA VAL A 469 -13.28 2.51 -52.55
C VAL A 469 -13.53 3.68 -53.50
N SER A 470 -13.77 3.35 -54.76
CA SER A 470 -14.28 4.27 -55.76
C SER A 470 -15.69 4.72 -55.37
N LEU A 471 -15.90 6.03 -55.22
CA LEU A 471 -17.22 6.65 -55.37
C LEU A 471 -17.20 7.56 -56.60
N GLU A 472 -17.62 6.97 -57.73
CA GLU A 472 -18.12 7.72 -58.87
C GLU A 472 -19.35 8.55 -58.45
N ASN A 473 -19.43 9.74 -59.06
CA ASN A 473 -20.62 10.60 -59.22
C ASN A 473 -21.10 11.42 -58.01
N ILE A 474 -20.49 12.60 -57.83
CA ILE A 474 -21.26 13.84 -57.66
C ILE A 474 -20.69 14.90 -58.60
N GLN A 475 -21.45 15.25 -59.64
CA GLN A 475 -21.20 16.41 -60.47
C GLN A 475 -21.76 17.67 -59.80
N ILE A 476 -20.95 18.71 -59.65
CA ILE A 476 -21.43 20.10 -59.81
C ILE A 476 -20.43 20.85 -60.68
N ASN A 477 -21.01 21.59 -61.61
CA ASN A 477 -20.42 22.20 -62.79
C ASN A 477 -20.12 23.69 -62.51
N GLU A 478 -19.13 24.20 -63.24
CA GLU A 478 -19.01 25.57 -63.80
C GLU A 478 -18.29 26.71 -63.05
N ASN A 479 -17.20 27.15 -63.73
CA ASN A 479 -16.67 28.51 -63.92
C ASN A 479 -15.73 29.09 -62.84
N PHE A 480 -14.42 29.14 -63.13
CA PHE A 480 -13.66 30.37 -63.51
C PHE A 480 -12.23 30.02 -63.97
N PRO A 481 -11.59 30.82 -64.86
CA PRO A 481 -10.37 30.44 -65.57
C PRO A 481 -9.07 31.00 -64.95
N ASN A 482 -7.99 30.24 -65.11
CA ASN A 482 -6.58 30.66 -65.14
C ASN A 482 -6.10 31.66 -64.08
N ILE A 483 -5.49 31.14 -63.02
CA ILE A 483 -4.42 31.83 -62.31
C ILE A 483 -3.25 30.85 -62.17
N GLN A 484 -2.13 31.15 -62.85
CA GLN A 484 -0.83 30.59 -62.48
C GLN A 484 -0.34 31.34 -61.25
N LEU A 485 0.03 30.61 -60.19
CA LEU A 485 0.81 31.12 -59.07
C LEU A 485 2.17 30.38 -59.01
N PRO A 486 3.20 31.04 -58.46
CA PRO A 486 4.61 30.75 -58.70
C PRO A 486 5.13 29.63 -57.78
N ASP A 487 6.31 29.10 -58.11
CA ASP A 487 7.08 28.15 -57.29
C ASP A 487 7.18 28.62 -55.82
N ILE A 488 6.51 27.90 -54.91
CA ILE A 488 6.67 28.06 -53.46
C ILE A 488 7.52 26.87 -52.99
N THR A 489 8.73 27.16 -52.54
CA THR A 489 9.59 26.23 -51.79
C THR A 489 9.14 26.25 -50.33
N LEU A 490 8.58 25.15 -49.83
CA LEU A 490 8.22 24.95 -48.42
C LEU A 490 9.38 24.25 -47.69
N TYR A 491 9.75 24.76 -46.51
CA TYR A 491 10.70 24.11 -45.58
C TYR A 491 9.91 23.21 -44.59
N PRO A 492 10.50 22.10 -44.09
CA PRO A 492 9.79 21.14 -43.23
C PRO A 492 9.46 21.74 -41.86
N ILE A 493 8.40 21.23 -41.21
CA ILE A 493 8.10 21.52 -39.82
C ILE A 493 9.15 20.77 -38.98
N ILE A 494 10.17 21.51 -38.56
CA ILE A 494 11.22 21.04 -37.65
C ILE A 494 11.02 21.83 -36.36
N SER A 495 10.67 21.17 -35.25
CA SER A 495 10.96 21.76 -33.94
C SER A 495 12.46 21.54 -33.69
N ASN A 496 13.14 22.45 -33.00
CA ASN A 496 14.62 22.42 -32.96
C ASN A 496 15.21 21.11 -32.43
N ASN A 497 14.45 20.34 -31.62
CA ASN A 497 14.90 19.15 -30.90
C ASN A 497 14.04 17.88 -31.15
N LEU A 498 13.06 17.90 -32.07
CA LEU A 498 12.24 16.74 -32.43
C LEU A 498 12.14 16.61 -33.96
N VAL A 499 12.54 15.44 -34.49
CA VAL A 499 12.51 15.15 -35.93
C VAL A 499 11.90 13.78 -36.22
N PHE A 500 11.16 13.69 -37.32
CA PHE A 500 10.48 12.46 -37.74
C PHE A 500 11.19 11.77 -38.91
N VAL A 501 11.19 10.44 -38.92
CA VAL A 501 11.72 9.61 -40.02
C VAL A 501 10.62 8.68 -40.55
N SER A 502 10.29 8.79 -41.83
CA SER A 502 9.24 7.99 -42.48
C SER A 502 9.79 7.16 -43.64
N ALA A 503 9.38 5.89 -43.70
CA ALA A 503 9.64 5.02 -44.84
C ALA A 503 8.74 5.35 -46.06
N ASP A 504 7.69 6.17 -45.91
CA ASP A 504 6.83 6.59 -47.01
C ASP A 504 7.51 7.69 -47.86
N PRO A 505 7.88 7.41 -49.13
CA PRO A 505 8.49 8.41 -50.00
C PRO A 505 7.57 9.58 -50.36
N GLN A 506 6.27 9.51 -50.04
CA GLN A 506 5.32 10.60 -50.24
C GLN A 506 5.23 11.55 -49.03
N ASN A 507 5.80 11.19 -47.88
CA ASN A 507 5.80 12.03 -46.69
C ASN A 507 6.88 13.12 -46.78
N HIS A 508 6.57 14.21 -47.48
CA HIS A 508 7.49 15.33 -47.71
C HIS A 508 7.86 16.14 -46.46
N GLN A 509 7.30 15.83 -45.28
CA GLN A 509 7.57 16.54 -44.02
C GLN A 509 8.58 15.81 -43.12
N ALA A 510 8.98 14.57 -43.45
CA ALA A 510 9.89 13.76 -42.67
C ALA A 510 11.26 13.60 -43.34
N PHE A 511 12.27 13.22 -42.56
CA PHE A 511 13.47 12.60 -43.11
C PHE A 511 13.11 11.21 -43.65
N HIS A 512 13.76 10.77 -44.72
CA HIS A 512 13.56 9.42 -45.27
C HIS A 512 14.65 8.42 -44.86
N ASN A 513 15.69 8.92 -44.18
CA ASN A 513 16.83 8.13 -43.72
C ASN A 513 17.21 8.54 -42.29
N ILE A 514 17.44 7.56 -41.42
CA ILE A 514 17.66 7.79 -39.98
C ILE A 514 18.94 8.59 -39.71
N GLN A 515 20.07 8.26 -40.37
CA GLN A 515 21.32 8.99 -40.18
C GLN A 515 21.21 10.47 -40.56
N ASP A 516 20.38 10.83 -41.55
CA ASP A 516 20.21 12.24 -41.94
C ASP A 516 19.50 13.05 -40.84
N ALA A 517 18.55 12.43 -40.12
CA ALA A 517 17.91 13.03 -38.96
C ALA A 517 18.88 13.15 -37.77
N VAL A 518 19.68 12.11 -37.53
CA VAL A 518 20.74 12.12 -36.50
C VAL A 518 21.78 13.20 -36.78
N ASP A 519 22.27 13.29 -38.02
CA ASP A 519 23.24 14.31 -38.45
C ASP A 519 22.67 15.72 -38.28
N TYR A 520 21.37 15.90 -38.56
CA TYR A 520 20.71 17.18 -38.33
C TYR A 520 20.76 17.57 -36.84
N LEU A 521 20.33 16.70 -35.93
CA LEU A 521 20.34 17.00 -34.49
C LEU A 521 21.75 17.15 -33.91
N GLN A 522 22.70 16.31 -34.35
CA GLN A 522 24.11 16.41 -33.93
C GLN A 522 24.73 17.77 -34.26
N ASN A 523 24.34 18.40 -35.37
CA ASN A 523 24.84 19.71 -35.79
C ASN A 523 24.05 20.90 -35.20
N ASN A 524 23.03 20.66 -34.38
CA ASN A 524 22.21 21.69 -33.73
C ASN A 524 22.27 21.54 -32.20
N GLU A 525 21.15 21.30 -31.51
CA GLU A 525 21.04 21.27 -30.04
C GLU A 525 20.83 19.84 -29.47
N GLY A 526 20.97 18.80 -30.30
CA GLY A 526 20.58 17.43 -29.93
C GLY A 526 19.06 17.25 -29.92
N GLY A 527 18.57 16.11 -29.42
CA GLY A 527 17.14 15.87 -29.28
C GLY A 527 16.70 14.46 -29.66
N THR A 528 15.43 14.34 -30.06
CA THR A 528 14.75 13.08 -30.29
C THR A 528 14.45 12.87 -31.78
N VAL A 529 14.79 11.68 -32.28
CA VAL A 529 14.35 11.17 -33.58
C VAL A 529 13.24 10.16 -33.33
N VAL A 530 12.06 10.43 -33.89
CA VAL A 530 10.92 9.50 -33.88
C VAL A 530 10.84 8.81 -35.22
N ILE A 531 10.93 7.49 -35.23
CA ILE A 531 10.91 6.65 -36.42
C ILE A 531 9.50 6.06 -36.53
N GLU A 532 8.82 6.34 -37.64
CA GLU A 532 7.48 5.82 -37.93
C GLU A 532 7.47 4.30 -38.16
N PRO A 533 6.31 3.64 -38.06
CA PRO A 533 6.19 2.22 -38.37
C PRO A 533 6.60 1.93 -39.81
N GLY A 534 7.48 0.95 -40.00
CA GLY A 534 7.92 0.57 -41.33
C GLY A 534 9.20 -0.23 -41.35
N THR A 535 9.57 -0.71 -42.55
CA THR A 535 10.83 -1.43 -42.76
C THR A 535 11.88 -0.50 -43.36
N TYR A 536 12.91 -0.21 -42.59
CA TYR A 536 14.01 0.67 -42.95
C TYR A 536 15.19 -0.17 -43.46
N THR A 537 15.52 0.02 -44.74
CA THR A 537 16.63 -0.65 -45.42
C THR A 537 17.46 0.36 -46.21
N GLY A 538 18.63 -0.05 -46.70
CA GLY A 538 19.48 0.80 -47.53
C GLY A 538 20.48 1.67 -46.76
N GLU A 539 21.32 2.41 -47.49
CA GLU A 539 22.32 3.31 -46.89
C GLU A 539 21.65 4.35 -45.98
N LYS A 540 22.32 4.74 -44.89
CA LYS A 540 21.84 5.69 -43.87
C LYS A 540 20.66 5.25 -42.99
N ASN A 541 20.08 4.07 -43.23
CA ASN A 541 19.18 3.37 -42.31
C ASN A 541 19.88 2.22 -41.56
N ARG A 542 21.20 2.11 -41.78
CA ARG A 542 22.16 1.23 -41.12
C ARG A 542 23.47 2.00 -40.99
N ASN A 543 24.38 1.51 -40.16
CA ASN A 543 25.61 2.20 -39.77
C ASN A 543 25.33 3.58 -39.19
N ILE A 544 24.24 3.69 -38.43
CA ILE A 544 23.81 4.93 -37.81
C ILE A 544 24.72 5.19 -36.63
N SER A 545 25.40 6.34 -36.61
CA SER A 545 26.37 6.65 -35.56
C SER A 545 26.32 8.10 -35.12
N TRP A 546 26.60 8.32 -33.83
CA TRP A 546 26.73 9.64 -33.25
C TRP A 546 27.73 9.64 -32.08
N ASN A 547 28.11 10.82 -31.65
CA ASN A 547 29.06 11.08 -30.57
C ASN A 547 28.35 11.88 -29.47
N GLY A 548 28.11 11.24 -28.32
CA GLY A 548 27.40 11.84 -27.19
C GLY A 548 28.14 13.00 -26.53
N ASN A 549 29.46 13.13 -26.75
CA ASN A 549 30.21 14.31 -26.30
C ASN A 549 29.88 15.59 -27.09
N GLN A 550 29.19 15.49 -28.24
CA GLN A 550 28.79 16.66 -29.03
C GLN A 550 27.41 17.16 -28.61
N ASN A 551 26.40 16.34 -28.87
CA ASN A 551 24.99 16.58 -28.56
C ASN A 551 24.33 15.20 -28.39
N HIS A 552 23.38 15.11 -27.46
CA HIS A 552 22.71 13.87 -27.11
C HIS A 552 21.59 13.52 -28.09
N ILE A 553 21.46 12.24 -28.42
CA ILE A 553 20.49 11.75 -29.40
C ILE A 553 19.64 10.65 -28.77
N ARG A 554 18.32 10.83 -28.83
CA ARG A 554 17.32 9.83 -28.44
C ARG A 554 16.67 9.25 -29.70
N LEU A 555 16.79 7.95 -29.91
CA LEU A 555 16.21 7.24 -31.07
C LEU A 555 15.03 6.40 -30.61
N PHE A 556 13.83 6.78 -31.03
CA PHE A 556 12.57 6.15 -30.63
C PHE A 556 11.88 5.53 -31.85
N GLY A 557 11.93 4.21 -31.95
CA GLY A 557 11.06 3.45 -32.83
C GLY A 557 9.65 3.40 -32.24
N ILE A 558 8.64 3.78 -33.02
CA ILE A 558 7.25 3.53 -32.65
C ILE A 558 6.82 2.26 -33.38
N ASN A 559 6.16 1.33 -32.68
CA ASN A 559 5.46 0.11 -33.14
C ASN A 559 5.98 -0.46 -34.48
N ASN A 560 6.50 -1.69 -34.54
CA ASN A 560 7.25 -2.34 -35.66
C ASN A 560 8.03 -1.36 -36.56
N SER A 561 8.87 -0.53 -35.94
CA SER A 561 9.96 0.17 -36.59
C SER A 561 11.10 -0.81 -36.85
N THR A 562 11.00 -1.54 -37.97
CA THR A 562 11.93 -2.63 -38.28
C THR A 562 13.14 -2.13 -39.06
N ILE A 563 14.34 -2.36 -38.56
CA ILE A 563 15.59 -2.09 -39.28
C ILE A 563 16.19 -3.41 -39.77
N VAL A 564 16.39 -3.51 -41.09
CA VAL A 564 16.96 -4.70 -41.73
C VAL A 564 18.36 -4.39 -42.28
N CYS A 565 19.37 -5.08 -41.74
CA CYS A 565 20.79 -4.80 -42.01
C CYS A 565 21.52 -5.96 -42.70
N THR A 566 21.29 -6.19 -44.00
CA THR A 566 21.82 -7.37 -44.74
C THR A 566 23.09 -7.09 -45.56
N GLU A 567 24.06 -6.34 -45.02
CA GLU A 567 25.32 -6.02 -45.72
C GLU A 567 26.57 -6.45 -44.94
N GLU A 568 27.66 -6.67 -45.67
CA GLU A 568 28.95 -7.06 -45.11
C GLU A 568 29.57 -5.87 -44.35
N GLY A 569 29.96 -6.08 -43.09
CA GLY A 569 30.63 -5.08 -42.25
C GLY A 569 29.71 -4.06 -41.57
N SER A 570 28.38 -4.19 -41.69
CA SER A 570 27.45 -3.20 -41.14
C SER A 570 27.00 -3.49 -39.70
N TYR A 571 26.69 -2.43 -38.97
CA TYR A 571 25.95 -2.41 -37.69
C TYR A 571 24.65 -1.61 -37.89
N VAL A 572 23.74 -1.59 -36.92
CA VAL A 572 22.61 -0.66 -36.94
C VAL A 572 22.97 0.64 -36.25
N PHE A 573 23.28 0.59 -34.96
CA PHE A 573 23.58 1.77 -34.15
C PHE A 573 24.99 1.74 -33.57
N LYS A 574 25.64 2.89 -33.50
CA LYS A 574 26.92 3.07 -32.81
C LYS A 574 26.96 4.38 -32.02
N ILE A 575 27.12 4.23 -30.71
CA ILE A 575 27.23 5.35 -29.77
C ILE A 575 28.69 5.47 -29.32
N ILE A 576 29.23 6.69 -29.40
CA ILE A 576 30.58 7.01 -28.93
C ILE A 576 30.46 8.01 -27.77
N ASN A 577 30.90 7.62 -26.57
CA ASN A 577 30.83 8.42 -25.33
C ASN A 577 29.42 8.98 -25.07
N GLY A 578 28.39 8.13 -25.13
CA GLY A 578 27.02 8.53 -24.78
C GLY A 578 26.85 8.72 -23.27
N ASN A 579 25.85 9.45 -22.82
CA ASN A 579 25.44 9.39 -21.40
C ASN A 579 23.97 8.97 -21.31
N GLU A 580 23.36 9.07 -20.13
CA GLU A 580 21.97 8.71 -19.88
C GLU A 580 20.95 9.41 -20.80
N ASN A 581 21.33 10.52 -21.45
CA ASN A 581 20.50 11.22 -22.44
C ASN A 581 20.60 10.65 -23.87
N ASP A 582 21.53 9.70 -24.10
CA ASP A 582 21.65 8.96 -25.35
C ASP A 582 20.90 7.63 -25.23
N VAL A 583 19.72 7.58 -25.86
CA VAL A 583 18.74 6.49 -25.67
C VAL A 583 18.44 5.80 -26.99
N ILE A 584 18.39 4.46 -26.99
CA ILE A 584 17.85 3.65 -28.09
C ILE A 584 16.67 2.83 -27.56
N ARG A 585 15.46 3.07 -28.11
CA ARG A 585 14.27 2.28 -27.74
C ARG A 585 13.29 2.01 -28.86
N GLY A 586 12.53 0.91 -28.72
CA GLY A 586 11.34 0.62 -29.52
C GLY A 586 11.61 0.05 -30.92
N PHE A 587 12.78 -0.59 -31.14
CA PHE A 587 13.13 -1.12 -32.46
C PHE A 587 13.05 -2.63 -32.57
N ASP A 588 12.57 -3.08 -33.73
CA ASP A 588 12.77 -4.42 -34.24
C ASP A 588 14.04 -4.44 -35.10
N ILE A 589 15.07 -5.19 -34.71
CA ILE A 589 16.36 -5.19 -35.41
C ILE A 589 16.72 -6.59 -35.88
N THR A 590 16.96 -6.74 -37.18
CA THR A 590 17.37 -8.02 -37.75
C THR A 590 18.37 -7.87 -38.89
N ASN A 591 19.19 -8.90 -39.11
CA ASN A 591 19.95 -9.04 -40.35
C ASN A 591 19.48 -10.22 -41.20
N ASN A 592 18.30 -10.79 -40.91
CA ASN A 592 17.76 -11.96 -41.61
C ASN A 592 18.74 -13.14 -41.67
N ASN A 593 19.45 -13.40 -40.58
CA ASN A 593 20.46 -14.43 -40.48
C ASN A 593 21.58 -14.29 -41.55
N TYR A 594 21.89 -13.06 -41.95
CA TYR A 594 22.93 -12.79 -42.94
C TYR A 594 24.32 -12.96 -42.32
N ALA A 595 24.91 -14.14 -42.52
CA ALA A 595 26.18 -14.52 -41.87
C ALA A 595 27.44 -13.85 -42.44
N MET A 596 27.39 -13.17 -43.59
CA MET A 596 28.58 -12.65 -44.28
C MET A 596 28.92 -11.22 -43.86
N GLY A 597 29.51 -11.03 -42.68
CA GLY A 597 30.33 -9.85 -42.36
C GLY A 597 29.79 -8.91 -41.32
N SER A 598 28.58 -9.10 -40.81
CA SER A 598 27.91 -8.10 -39.97
C SER A 598 28.61 -7.94 -38.62
N ASN A 599 28.74 -6.69 -38.17
CA ASN A 599 29.14 -6.38 -36.80
C ASN A 599 27.95 -6.63 -35.84
N SER A 600 28.10 -6.29 -34.56
CA SER A 600 26.99 -6.26 -33.61
C SER A 600 25.90 -5.27 -34.07
N ALA A 601 24.64 -5.55 -33.75
CA ALA A 601 23.54 -4.64 -34.10
C ALA A 601 23.74 -3.25 -33.48
N ILE A 602 24.13 -3.21 -32.21
CA ILE A 602 24.41 -1.99 -31.43
C ILE A 602 25.84 -2.04 -30.91
N ILE A 603 26.58 -0.95 -31.10
CA ILE A 603 27.96 -0.80 -30.61
C ILE A 603 28.03 0.40 -29.67
N ILE A 604 28.50 0.17 -28.45
CA ILE A 604 28.69 1.20 -27.43
C ILE A 604 30.18 1.29 -27.10
N ASN A 605 30.73 2.49 -27.24
CA ASN A 605 32.14 2.75 -26.94
C ASN A 605 32.27 4.00 -26.07
N GLY A 606 32.45 3.80 -24.77
CA GLY A 606 32.52 4.85 -23.77
C GLY A 606 31.16 5.35 -23.30
N GLY A 607 31.12 5.86 -22.06
CA GLY A 607 29.98 6.58 -21.52
C GLY A 607 28.98 5.73 -20.73
N SER A 608 27.72 6.16 -20.65
CA SER A 608 26.63 5.62 -19.81
C SER A 608 25.26 5.66 -20.50
N PRO A 609 25.10 5.19 -21.77
CA PRO A 609 23.83 5.27 -22.49
C PRO A 609 22.76 4.29 -22.00
N ILE A 610 21.51 4.51 -22.41
CA ILE A 610 20.34 3.67 -22.10
C ILE A 610 19.88 2.91 -23.36
N ILE A 611 19.77 1.59 -23.26
CA ILE A 611 19.24 0.71 -24.30
C ILE A 611 18.04 -0.04 -23.74
N ARG A 612 16.83 0.24 -24.25
CA ARG A 612 15.61 -0.36 -23.71
C ARG A 612 14.53 -0.66 -24.71
N ASP A 613 13.62 -1.59 -24.39
CA ASP A 613 12.43 -1.87 -25.18
C ASP A 613 12.72 -2.22 -26.65
N ASN A 614 13.83 -2.92 -26.92
CA ASN A 614 14.19 -3.36 -28.28
C ASN A 614 14.03 -4.88 -28.44
N TYR A 615 13.61 -5.30 -29.63
CA TYR A 615 13.61 -6.69 -30.05
C TYR A 615 14.66 -6.93 -31.12
N ILE A 616 15.75 -7.60 -30.75
CA ILE A 616 16.86 -7.91 -31.66
C ILE A 616 16.83 -9.41 -31.95
N TYR A 617 16.53 -9.77 -33.19
CA TYR A 617 16.28 -11.15 -33.56
C TYR A 617 16.88 -11.56 -34.90
N ASP A 618 17.13 -12.86 -35.06
CA ASP A 618 17.70 -13.45 -36.28
C ASP A 618 18.96 -12.70 -36.75
N TRP A 619 19.84 -12.38 -35.79
CA TRP A 619 21.04 -11.60 -36.05
C TRP A 619 22.30 -12.46 -35.95
N ILE A 620 23.03 -12.58 -37.05
CA ILE A 620 24.29 -13.34 -37.13
C ILE A 620 25.46 -12.38 -37.38
N SER A 621 26.40 -12.28 -36.43
CA SER A 621 27.61 -11.46 -36.56
C SER A 621 28.86 -12.26 -37.00
N CYS A 622 28.73 -13.55 -37.34
CA CYS A 622 29.89 -14.44 -37.52
C CYS A 622 30.44 -14.51 -38.97
N ALA A 623 31.35 -13.62 -39.35
CA ALA A 623 32.15 -13.75 -40.58
C ALA A 623 33.68 -13.78 -40.40
N TYR A 624 34.17 -13.39 -39.22
CA TYR A 624 35.58 -13.45 -38.88
C TYR A 624 35.72 -13.93 -37.44
N ALA A 625 36.77 -14.69 -37.15
CA ALA A 625 37.11 -15.03 -35.77
C ALA A 625 37.18 -13.75 -34.91
N TYR A 626 36.72 -13.81 -33.65
CA TYR A 626 36.76 -12.72 -32.66
C TYR A 626 35.71 -11.60 -32.80
N THR A 627 34.52 -11.84 -33.36
CA THR A 627 33.41 -10.88 -33.25
C THR A 627 32.83 -10.90 -31.82
N HIS A 628 32.63 -9.71 -31.24
CA HIS A 628 32.16 -9.53 -29.87
C HIS A 628 30.74 -9.01 -29.92
N GLY A 629 29.81 -9.68 -29.26
CA GLY A 629 28.40 -9.32 -29.15
C GLY A 629 27.64 -9.53 -30.45
N GLY A 630 26.57 -10.31 -30.44
CA GLY A 630 25.69 -10.46 -31.60
C GLY A 630 24.73 -9.29 -31.72
N ALA A 631 24.06 -8.96 -30.63
CA ALA A 631 23.14 -7.85 -30.53
C ALA A 631 23.87 -6.58 -30.07
N ILE A 632 24.53 -6.63 -28.91
CA ILE A 632 25.15 -5.45 -28.30
C ILE A 632 26.62 -5.73 -27.96
N ASN A 633 27.50 -4.82 -28.35
CA ASN A 633 28.92 -4.85 -27.98
C ASN A 633 29.31 -3.57 -27.24
N ILE A 634 29.87 -3.72 -26.04
CA ILE A 634 30.07 -2.64 -25.08
C ILE A 634 31.53 -2.59 -24.64
N THR A 635 32.12 -1.41 -24.71
CA THR A 635 33.51 -1.20 -24.31
C THR A 635 33.67 0.12 -23.56
N TYR A 636 34.43 0.11 -22.47
CA TYR A 636 34.85 1.30 -21.73
C TYR A 636 33.71 2.16 -21.13
N THR A 637 32.59 1.57 -20.72
CA THR A 637 31.47 2.32 -20.11
C THR A 637 31.58 2.45 -18.59
N ASN A 638 31.00 3.51 -18.03
CA ASN A 638 30.92 3.75 -16.59
C ASN A 638 29.43 3.84 -16.20
N ASP A 639 28.67 2.75 -16.26
CA ASP A 639 27.23 2.66 -15.89
C ASP A 639 26.27 2.80 -17.09
N ALA A 640 26.39 1.91 -18.09
CA ALA A 640 25.36 1.82 -19.12
C ALA A 640 24.19 0.93 -18.64
N PHE A 641 22.96 1.33 -19.00
CA PHE A 641 21.73 0.64 -18.61
C PHE A 641 21.13 -0.12 -19.79
N ILE A 642 20.86 -1.41 -19.59
CA ILE A 642 20.28 -2.28 -20.62
C ILE A 642 19.11 -3.02 -20.00
N TYR A 643 17.89 -2.61 -20.35
CA TYR A 643 16.71 -3.21 -19.75
C TYR A 643 15.50 -3.36 -20.66
N ASN A 644 14.59 -4.28 -20.34
CA ASN A 644 13.38 -4.55 -21.14
C ASN A 644 13.66 -4.89 -22.62
N ASN A 645 14.81 -5.47 -22.95
CA ASN A 645 15.10 -5.91 -24.32
C ASN A 645 14.86 -7.40 -24.49
N THR A 646 14.51 -7.81 -25.72
CA THR A 646 14.45 -9.21 -26.11
C THR A 646 15.51 -9.52 -27.17
N PHE A 647 16.35 -10.49 -26.89
CA PHE A 647 17.40 -11.00 -27.77
C PHE A 647 17.05 -12.44 -28.16
N GLU A 648 16.68 -12.66 -29.41
CA GLU A 648 16.21 -13.96 -29.88
C GLU A 648 16.99 -14.49 -31.08
N ASN A 649 17.47 -15.73 -31.01
CA ASN A 649 18.20 -16.37 -32.12
C ASN A 649 19.45 -15.58 -32.57
N VAL A 650 20.11 -14.87 -31.66
CA VAL A 650 21.29 -14.05 -31.96
C VAL A 650 22.57 -14.89 -31.84
N LYS A 651 23.50 -14.70 -32.79
CA LYS A 651 24.76 -15.47 -32.87
C LYS A 651 26.00 -14.60 -33.03
N ALA A 652 26.98 -14.80 -32.16
CA ALA A 652 28.30 -14.15 -32.22
C ALA A 652 29.39 -15.03 -31.64
N PHE A 653 30.67 -14.68 -31.84
CA PHE A 653 31.77 -15.46 -31.27
C PHE A 653 31.86 -15.27 -29.75
N PHE A 654 31.81 -14.03 -29.24
CA PHE A 654 31.71 -13.77 -27.80
C PHE A 654 30.37 -13.14 -27.47
N GLY A 655 29.65 -13.67 -26.47
CA GLY A 655 28.38 -13.11 -26.03
C GLY A 655 27.32 -13.16 -27.12
N GLY A 656 26.65 -14.31 -27.26
CA GLY A 656 25.70 -14.57 -28.35
C GLY A 656 24.72 -13.43 -28.57
N ALA A 657 24.27 -12.78 -27.49
CA ALA A 657 23.56 -11.51 -27.53
C ALA A 657 24.46 -10.32 -27.13
N ILE A 658 25.00 -10.30 -25.91
CA ILE A 658 25.74 -9.16 -25.35
C ILE A 658 27.18 -9.54 -25.06
N SER A 659 28.13 -8.72 -25.51
CA SER A 659 29.51 -8.77 -25.06
C SER A 659 29.94 -7.44 -24.47
N CYS A 660 30.63 -7.48 -23.33
CA CYS A 660 31.16 -6.30 -22.67
C CYS A 660 32.62 -6.47 -22.24
N SER A 661 33.38 -5.36 -22.26
CA SER A 661 34.73 -5.34 -21.68
C SER A 661 35.10 -3.99 -21.05
N HIS A 662 35.86 -4.02 -19.95
CA HIS A 662 36.33 -2.82 -19.24
C HIS A 662 35.19 -1.86 -18.89
N SER A 663 34.07 -2.38 -18.40
CA SER A 663 32.80 -1.66 -18.32
C SER A 663 32.06 -1.91 -17.01
N THR A 664 31.36 -0.90 -16.49
CA THR A 664 30.33 -1.07 -15.45
C THR A 664 28.94 -1.00 -16.10
N LEU A 665 28.07 -1.95 -15.76
CA LEU A 665 26.78 -2.15 -16.43
C LEU A 665 25.67 -2.57 -15.46
N GLU A 666 24.47 -2.08 -15.74
CA GLU A 666 23.22 -2.63 -15.21
C GLU A 666 22.46 -3.32 -16.34
N ILE A 667 22.12 -4.59 -16.14
CA ILE A 667 21.41 -5.41 -17.11
C ILE A 667 20.21 -6.01 -16.39
N SER A 668 19.00 -5.52 -16.71
CA SER A 668 17.79 -5.91 -15.98
C SER A 668 16.56 -6.15 -16.83
N ASN A 669 15.64 -7.03 -16.43
CA ASN A 669 14.38 -7.28 -17.15
C ASN A 669 14.55 -7.65 -18.64
N ASN A 670 15.64 -8.27 -19.07
CA ASN A 670 15.85 -8.68 -20.46
C ASN A 670 15.53 -10.17 -20.68
N ASN A 671 15.12 -10.50 -21.90
CA ASN A 671 14.86 -11.86 -22.35
C ASN A 671 15.94 -12.32 -23.34
N PHE A 672 16.71 -13.34 -22.97
CA PHE A 672 17.74 -13.98 -23.80
C PHE A 672 17.26 -15.37 -24.22
N ILE A 673 16.78 -15.48 -25.47
CA ILE A 673 16.11 -16.68 -25.98
C ILE A 673 16.90 -17.27 -27.16
N ASN A 674 17.28 -18.55 -27.09
CA ASN A 674 17.92 -19.27 -28.19
C ASN A 674 19.20 -18.61 -28.77
N ASN A 675 19.94 -17.85 -27.95
CA ASN A 675 21.18 -17.21 -28.42
C ASN A 675 22.33 -18.22 -28.42
N THR A 676 23.32 -18.01 -29.29
CA THR A 676 24.41 -18.97 -29.49
C THR A 676 25.78 -18.29 -29.57
N SER A 677 26.75 -18.77 -28.79
CA SER A 677 28.16 -18.46 -29.05
C SER A 677 28.68 -19.35 -30.19
N TRP A 678 29.21 -18.79 -31.27
CA TRP A 678 29.51 -19.54 -32.51
C TRP A 678 30.88 -20.24 -32.49
N TYR A 679 30.98 -21.39 -33.17
CA TYR A 679 32.23 -22.11 -33.46
C TYR A 679 32.45 -22.30 -34.98
N GLU A 680 33.60 -21.87 -35.49
CA GLU A 680 34.02 -22.20 -36.86
C GLU A 680 34.92 -23.45 -36.85
N SER A 681 34.54 -24.47 -37.64
CA SER A 681 35.15 -25.80 -37.66
C SER A 681 36.61 -25.87 -38.16
N GLN A 682 37.34 -24.76 -38.21
CA GLN A 682 38.71 -24.64 -38.72
C GLN A 682 39.68 -23.88 -37.77
N THR A 683 39.20 -23.30 -36.66
CA THR A 683 40.05 -22.59 -35.69
C THR A 683 40.16 -23.32 -34.37
N SER A 684 41.32 -23.27 -33.71
CA SER A 684 41.56 -23.79 -32.35
C SER A 684 40.86 -22.99 -31.25
N TYR A 685 39.96 -22.08 -31.62
CA TYR A 685 39.27 -21.13 -30.76
C TYR A 685 37.77 -21.28 -30.99
N ALA A 686 37.01 -21.28 -29.92
CA ALA A 686 35.56 -21.37 -29.92
C ALA A 686 34.98 -20.24 -29.04
N GLY A 687 33.74 -19.88 -29.35
CA GLY A 687 33.06 -18.75 -28.71
C GLY A 687 32.68 -18.97 -27.25
N THR A 688 32.58 -17.88 -26.49
CA THR A 688 32.31 -17.85 -25.04
C THR A 688 31.07 -17.00 -24.77
N GLY A 689 30.22 -17.37 -23.80
CA GLY A 689 28.99 -16.67 -23.41
C GLY A 689 27.87 -16.89 -24.43
N GLY A 690 27.02 -17.90 -24.21
CA GLY A 690 25.91 -18.24 -25.11
C GLY A 690 24.91 -17.09 -25.30
N ALA A 691 24.73 -16.27 -24.25
CA ALA A 691 23.94 -15.04 -24.27
C ALA A 691 24.80 -13.82 -23.89
N LEU A 692 25.47 -13.86 -22.74
CA LEU A 692 26.26 -12.77 -22.20
C LEU A 692 27.71 -13.19 -21.97
N TYR A 693 28.65 -12.38 -22.43
CA TYR A 693 30.08 -12.53 -22.12
C TYR A 693 30.67 -11.22 -21.59
N GLY A 694 31.27 -11.26 -20.40
CA GLY A 694 31.92 -10.12 -19.76
C GLY A 694 33.37 -10.39 -19.37
N VAL A 695 34.25 -9.42 -19.63
CA VAL A 695 35.66 -9.47 -19.20
C VAL A 695 36.16 -8.13 -18.67
N ASN A 696 36.80 -8.10 -17.51
CA ASN A 696 37.17 -6.84 -16.83
C ASN A 696 35.96 -5.93 -16.61
N CYS A 697 34.81 -6.49 -16.21
CA CYS A 697 33.59 -5.73 -16.00
C CYS A 697 33.13 -5.80 -14.54
N THR A 698 32.25 -4.87 -14.18
CA THR A 698 31.37 -4.96 -13.01
C THR A 698 29.93 -4.95 -13.52
N ILE A 699 29.17 -6.00 -13.21
CA ILE A 699 27.84 -6.19 -13.77
C ILE A 699 26.84 -6.43 -12.66
N ASN A 700 25.80 -5.59 -12.62
CA ASN A 700 24.58 -5.85 -11.86
C ASN A 700 23.59 -6.49 -12.82
N LEU A 701 23.37 -7.79 -12.66
CA LEU A 701 22.51 -8.60 -13.50
C LEU A 701 21.30 -9.04 -12.69
N HIS A 702 20.13 -8.46 -12.94
CA HIS A 702 18.93 -8.84 -12.18
C HIS A 702 17.63 -8.91 -12.97
N ASP A 703 16.70 -9.77 -12.55
CA ASP A 703 15.37 -9.91 -13.16
C ASP A 703 15.38 -10.30 -14.66
N ASN A 704 16.45 -10.94 -15.15
CA ASN A 704 16.56 -11.39 -16.55
C ASN A 704 16.14 -12.85 -16.73
N THR A 705 15.70 -13.20 -17.93
CA THR A 705 15.43 -14.59 -18.33
C THR A 705 16.41 -15.07 -19.38
N PHE A 706 17.12 -16.16 -19.11
CA PHE A 706 18.02 -16.87 -20.02
C PHE A 706 17.41 -18.22 -20.38
N SER A 707 16.76 -18.31 -21.54
CA SER A 707 16.09 -19.52 -22.01
C SER A 707 16.80 -20.13 -23.22
N SER A 708 17.11 -21.42 -23.13
CA SER A 708 17.52 -22.24 -24.27
C SER A 708 18.76 -21.72 -25.02
N ASN A 709 19.63 -20.97 -24.34
CA ASN A 709 20.87 -20.46 -24.95
C ASN A 709 21.90 -21.58 -25.06
N GLU A 710 22.73 -21.52 -26.10
CA GLU A 710 23.74 -22.52 -26.44
C GLU A 710 25.16 -21.93 -26.33
N SER A 711 25.97 -22.48 -25.44
CA SER A 711 27.38 -22.13 -25.29
C SER A 711 28.30 -23.21 -25.87
N TYR A 712 29.50 -22.81 -26.29
CA TYR A 712 30.53 -23.72 -26.78
C TYR A 712 31.73 -23.76 -25.82
N ASN A 713 32.51 -24.84 -25.89
CA ASN A 713 33.90 -24.90 -25.42
C ASN A 713 34.16 -24.77 -23.91
N GLY A 714 33.17 -25.16 -23.11
CA GLY A 714 33.26 -25.07 -21.66
C GLY A 714 32.86 -23.71 -21.09
N SER A 715 32.14 -22.89 -21.87
CA SER A 715 31.51 -21.63 -21.45
C SER A 715 30.04 -21.84 -21.07
N ALA A 716 29.33 -20.83 -20.56
CA ALA A 716 27.91 -20.88 -20.16
C ALA A 716 27.03 -19.85 -20.91
N ALA A 717 25.72 -19.82 -20.67
CA ALA A 717 24.83 -18.77 -21.17
C ALA A 717 25.29 -17.39 -20.70
N VAL A 718 25.66 -17.26 -19.43
CA VAL A 718 26.35 -16.10 -18.86
C VAL A 718 27.75 -16.50 -18.43
N ASP A 719 28.77 -15.88 -19.01
CA ASP A 719 30.18 -16.15 -18.70
C ASP A 719 30.89 -14.82 -18.35
N LEU A 720 31.28 -14.68 -17.08
CA LEU A 720 31.97 -13.51 -16.55
C LEU A 720 33.38 -13.87 -16.10
N SER A 721 34.36 -13.05 -16.51
CA SER A 721 35.78 -13.28 -16.24
C SER A 721 36.50 -12.00 -15.82
N ASP A 722 37.50 -12.13 -14.96
CA ASP A 722 38.39 -11.04 -14.52
C ASP A 722 37.61 -9.81 -13.99
N CYS A 723 36.53 -10.00 -13.22
CA CYS A 723 35.70 -8.89 -12.74
C CYS A 723 36.51 -7.86 -11.93
N THR A 724 36.22 -6.57 -12.14
CA THR A 724 37.02 -5.47 -11.56
C THR A 724 36.60 -5.04 -10.16
N SER A 725 35.37 -5.37 -9.78
CA SER A 725 34.79 -5.13 -8.46
C SER A 725 33.56 -6.02 -8.25
N THR A 726 32.92 -5.94 -7.08
CA THR A 726 31.75 -6.74 -6.69
C THR A 726 30.65 -6.67 -7.72
N SER A 727 30.22 -7.83 -8.22
CA SER A 727 29.11 -7.96 -9.17
C SER A 727 27.94 -8.67 -8.50
N ILE A 728 26.71 -8.27 -8.84
CA ILE A 728 25.48 -8.79 -8.24
C ILE A 728 24.71 -9.55 -9.30
N ILE A 729 24.30 -10.78 -9.00
CA ILE A 729 23.52 -11.64 -9.88
C ILE A 729 22.29 -12.08 -9.11
N GLN A 730 21.17 -11.39 -9.31
CA GLN A 730 19.98 -11.54 -8.48
C GLN A 730 18.70 -11.75 -9.25
N LYS A 731 17.76 -12.57 -8.77
CA LYS A 731 16.40 -12.68 -9.36
C LYS A 731 16.34 -13.09 -10.84
N ASN A 732 17.40 -13.69 -11.38
CA ASN A 732 17.42 -14.16 -12.77
C ASN A 732 16.83 -15.57 -12.89
N THR A 733 16.27 -15.88 -14.06
CA THR A 733 15.79 -17.22 -14.41
C THR A 733 16.63 -17.82 -15.53
N PHE A 734 17.34 -18.90 -15.26
CA PHE A 734 18.08 -19.70 -16.22
C PHE A 734 17.32 -20.99 -16.50
N THR A 735 16.79 -21.15 -17.71
CA THR A 735 16.01 -22.33 -18.08
C THR A 735 16.48 -22.98 -19.39
N GLU A 736 16.58 -24.30 -19.39
CA GLU A 736 16.86 -25.11 -20.58
C GLU A 736 18.15 -24.73 -21.35
N ASN A 737 19.11 -24.07 -20.70
CA ASN A 737 20.36 -23.69 -21.36
C ASN A 737 21.26 -24.92 -21.55
N VAL A 738 21.93 -24.97 -22.70
CA VAL A 738 22.73 -26.11 -23.15
C VAL A 738 24.15 -25.70 -23.51
N PHE A 739 25.06 -26.67 -23.51
CA PHE A 739 26.43 -26.47 -23.98
C PHE A 739 26.82 -27.53 -25.01
N VAL A 740 27.80 -27.21 -25.85
CA VAL A 740 28.46 -28.14 -26.78
C VAL A 740 29.94 -28.29 -26.40
N SER A 741 30.36 -29.52 -26.09
CA SER A 741 31.75 -29.84 -25.75
C SER A 741 32.55 -30.41 -26.94
N TYR A 742 33.81 -30.02 -27.02
CA TYR A 742 34.83 -30.62 -27.89
C TYR A 742 35.99 -31.15 -27.04
N GLU A 743 36.63 -32.25 -27.47
CA GLU A 743 37.76 -32.84 -26.74
C GLU A 743 38.90 -31.82 -26.55
N GLY A 744 39.27 -31.53 -25.29
CA GLY A 744 40.47 -30.75 -24.93
C GLY A 744 40.24 -29.35 -24.36
N PHE A 745 38.99 -28.94 -24.11
CA PHE A 745 38.64 -27.65 -23.50
C PHE A 745 37.98 -27.83 -22.13
N GLY A 746 37.96 -26.77 -21.30
CA GLY A 746 37.70 -26.80 -19.84
C GLY A 746 36.37 -27.43 -19.41
N GLU A 747 36.14 -27.53 -18.10
CA GLU A 747 34.91 -28.14 -17.57
C GLU A 747 33.66 -27.37 -18.05
N PRO A 748 32.66 -28.07 -18.63
CA PRO A 748 31.53 -27.40 -19.24
C PRO A 748 30.45 -26.94 -18.26
N CYS A 749 29.88 -25.76 -18.52
CA CYS A 749 28.70 -25.19 -17.86
C CYS A 749 27.67 -24.80 -18.94
N SER A 750 26.40 -24.62 -18.62
CA SER A 750 25.39 -24.13 -19.56
C SER A 750 24.65 -22.90 -19.09
N ALA A 751 24.49 -22.68 -17.78
CA ALA A 751 23.76 -21.52 -17.27
C ALA A 751 24.67 -20.35 -16.91
N LEU A 752 25.51 -20.52 -15.88
CA LEU A 752 26.29 -19.44 -15.29
C LEU A 752 27.72 -19.89 -14.99
N ARG A 753 28.71 -19.15 -15.50
CA ARG A 753 30.13 -19.37 -15.24
C ARG A 753 30.78 -18.08 -14.74
N LEU A 754 31.43 -18.17 -13.59
CA LEU A 754 32.02 -17.03 -12.89
C LEU A 754 33.49 -17.30 -12.59
N ASP A 755 34.38 -16.55 -13.26
CA ASP A 755 35.83 -16.53 -12.99
C ASP A 755 36.21 -15.15 -12.40
N CYS A 756 35.65 -14.87 -11.22
CA CYS A 756 35.66 -13.56 -10.57
C CYS A 756 35.64 -13.74 -9.04
N SER A 757 36.09 -12.72 -8.29
CA SER A 757 35.98 -12.65 -6.83
C SER A 757 34.88 -11.67 -6.40
N ASP A 758 34.36 -11.86 -5.18
CA ASP A 758 33.38 -10.99 -4.53
C ASP A 758 32.06 -10.87 -5.31
N ILE A 759 31.43 -12.00 -5.63
CA ILE A 759 30.13 -12.03 -6.29
C ILE A 759 29.03 -12.44 -5.31
N ASP A 760 27.90 -11.74 -5.39
CA ASP A 760 26.63 -12.14 -4.79
C ASP A 760 25.76 -12.84 -5.85
N VAL A 761 25.47 -14.13 -5.63
CA VAL A 761 24.52 -14.90 -6.43
C VAL A 761 23.33 -15.27 -5.56
N SER A 762 22.21 -14.57 -5.72
CA SER A 762 21.04 -14.77 -4.87
C SER A 762 19.69 -14.63 -5.53
N TYR A 763 18.67 -15.30 -4.99
CA TYR A 763 17.30 -15.24 -5.54
C TYR A 763 17.16 -15.72 -7.00
N ASN A 764 18.08 -16.52 -7.53
CA ASN A 764 18.03 -16.98 -8.94
C ASN A 764 17.40 -18.37 -9.09
N LYS A 765 16.71 -18.59 -10.21
CA LYS A 765 16.13 -19.89 -10.60
C LYS A 765 16.98 -20.55 -11.68
N PHE A 766 17.34 -21.83 -11.48
CA PHE A 766 18.06 -22.67 -12.44
C PHE A 766 17.24 -23.94 -12.73
N ILE A 767 16.56 -23.98 -13.86
CA ILE A 767 15.55 -25.00 -14.19
C ILE A 767 15.92 -25.75 -15.47
N ASN A 768 16.06 -27.07 -15.40
CA ASN A 768 16.27 -27.95 -16.57
C ASN A 768 17.49 -27.59 -17.45
N ASN A 769 18.56 -27.04 -16.86
CA ASN A 769 19.79 -26.76 -17.60
C ASN A 769 20.66 -28.02 -17.71
N HIS A 770 21.37 -28.18 -18.84
CA HIS A 770 22.21 -29.36 -19.07
C HIS A 770 23.33 -29.49 -18.02
N LYS A 771 24.02 -28.40 -17.62
CA LYS A 771 25.06 -28.49 -16.58
C LYS A 771 25.32 -27.13 -15.91
N LEU A 772 25.42 -27.10 -14.59
CA LEU A 772 25.71 -25.89 -13.79
C LEU A 772 27.14 -25.86 -13.26
N CYS A 773 28.02 -26.74 -13.73
CA CYS A 773 29.41 -26.82 -13.28
C CYS A 773 30.19 -25.55 -13.65
N GLY A 774 30.29 -24.58 -12.73
CA GLY A 774 30.98 -23.31 -12.98
C GLY A 774 30.38 -22.09 -12.29
N VAL A 775 29.24 -22.24 -11.59
CA VAL A 775 28.68 -21.16 -10.76
C VAL A 775 29.68 -20.73 -9.67
N PHE A 776 30.58 -21.63 -9.23
CA PHE A 776 31.43 -21.43 -8.05
C PHE A 776 32.92 -21.69 -8.26
N ALA A 777 33.46 -21.73 -9.48
CA ALA A 777 34.83 -22.19 -9.72
C ALA A 777 35.86 -21.05 -9.95
N PRO A 778 36.38 -20.37 -8.91
CA PRO A 778 37.53 -19.49 -9.05
C PRO A 778 38.82 -20.32 -9.04
N ALA A 779 39.13 -21.03 -10.13
CA ALA A 779 40.37 -21.82 -10.20
C ALA A 779 41.67 -20.97 -10.04
N LEU A 780 41.56 -19.64 -9.94
CA LEU A 780 42.68 -18.70 -9.92
C LEU A 780 42.73 -17.75 -8.69
N TYR A 781 41.69 -17.66 -7.86
CA TYR A 781 41.61 -16.67 -6.77
C TYR A 781 41.29 -17.30 -5.41
N MET A 782 42.35 -17.67 -4.69
CA MET A 782 42.31 -18.34 -3.37
C MET A 782 41.76 -17.47 -2.20
N ASP A 783 41.39 -16.20 -2.45
CA ASP A 783 40.93 -15.22 -1.42
C ASP A 783 39.52 -14.65 -1.73
N SER A 784 38.65 -15.38 -2.43
CA SER A 784 37.31 -14.91 -2.84
C SER A 784 36.23 -15.14 -1.76
N ASN A 785 35.42 -14.12 -1.45
CA ASN A 785 34.25 -14.20 -0.54
C ASN A 785 32.93 -14.22 -1.34
N ASN A 786 32.70 -15.27 -2.12
CA ASN A 786 31.46 -15.37 -2.90
C ASN A 786 30.30 -15.82 -2.00
N ILE A 787 29.16 -15.12 -2.09
CA ILE A 787 27.94 -15.43 -1.32
C ILE A 787 26.92 -16.04 -2.26
N VAL A 788 26.34 -17.16 -1.83
CA VAL A 788 25.35 -17.91 -2.59
C VAL A 788 24.18 -18.18 -1.67
N PHE A 789 23.09 -17.45 -1.84
CA PHE A 789 21.98 -17.55 -0.91
C PHE A 789 20.62 -17.50 -1.60
N ASN A 790 19.62 -18.21 -1.07
CA ASN A 790 18.26 -18.20 -1.61
C ASN A 790 18.21 -18.49 -3.12
N ASN A 791 18.83 -19.54 -3.65
CA ASN A 791 18.69 -19.92 -5.06
C ASN A 791 17.89 -21.23 -5.21
N THR A 792 17.24 -21.44 -6.36
CA THR A 792 16.44 -22.64 -6.65
C THR A 792 17.01 -23.39 -7.85
N PHE A 793 17.39 -24.66 -7.66
CA PHE A 793 18.00 -25.54 -8.66
C PHE A 793 17.15 -26.78 -8.91
N ILE A 794 16.45 -26.83 -10.04
CA ILE A 794 15.47 -27.89 -10.33
C ILE A 794 15.74 -28.59 -11.67
N GLY A 795 15.84 -29.91 -11.65
CA GLY A 795 15.84 -30.72 -12.88
C GLY A 795 17.09 -30.60 -13.77
N ASN A 796 18.22 -30.15 -13.24
CA ASN A 796 19.45 -29.95 -14.03
C ASN A 796 20.29 -31.25 -14.08
N ASP A 797 20.97 -31.54 -15.21
CA ASP A 797 21.68 -32.83 -15.34
C ASP A 797 22.96 -32.90 -14.45
N GLU A 798 23.66 -31.78 -14.20
CA GLU A 798 24.77 -31.77 -13.24
C GLU A 798 24.86 -30.44 -12.49
N CYS A 799 24.82 -30.47 -11.16
CA CYS A 799 25.02 -29.33 -10.27
C CYS A 799 26.33 -29.50 -9.50
N MET A 800 27.43 -28.92 -10.00
CA MET A 800 28.73 -28.98 -9.32
C MET A 800 29.11 -27.64 -8.73
N CYS A 801 29.31 -27.59 -7.41
CA CYS A 801 29.84 -26.44 -6.69
C CYS A 801 31.30 -26.71 -6.31
N ASN A 802 32.27 -26.19 -7.07
CA ASN A 802 33.67 -26.43 -6.77
C ASN A 802 34.26 -25.36 -5.84
N GLU A 803 35.25 -25.77 -5.05
CA GLU A 803 36.22 -24.99 -4.26
C GLU A 803 35.83 -24.43 -2.88
N GLU A 804 36.82 -24.52 -1.99
CA GLU A 804 36.79 -24.45 -0.52
C GLU A 804 36.40 -23.07 0.08
N ASN A 805 35.83 -22.15 -0.72
CA ASN A 805 35.72 -20.72 -0.43
C ASN A 805 34.33 -20.08 -0.72
N SER A 806 33.27 -20.85 -1.02
CA SER A 806 31.91 -20.29 -1.20
C SER A 806 30.99 -20.69 -0.05
N ASN A 807 30.25 -19.73 0.51
CA ASN A 807 29.22 -19.98 1.51
C ASN A 807 27.87 -20.16 0.81
N ILE A 808 27.26 -21.34 0.95
CA ILE A 808 25.98 -21.68 0.31
C ILE A 808 24.94 -21.91 1.40
N TYR A 809 23.90 -21.08 1.43
CA TYR A 809 22.79 -21.23 2.38
C TYR A 809 21.42 -20.94 1.77
N ASN A 810 20.35 -21.44 2.40
CA ASN A 810 18.94 -21.21 1.99
C ASN A 810 18.60 -21.58 0.54
N CYS A 811 19.32 -22.53 -0.06
CA CYS A 811 19.09 -22.93 -1.45
C CYS A 811 18.24 -24.20 -1.55
N ILE A 812 17.42 -24.31 -2.61
CA ILE A 812 16.67 -25.52 -2.97
C ILE A 812 17.40 -26.28 -4.06
N PHE A 813 17.62 -27.59 -3.87
CA PHE A 813 18.16 -28.51 -4.87
C PHE A 813 17.19 -29.67 -5.08
N ALA A 814 16.40 -29.66 -6.16
CA ALA A 814 15.40 -30.69 -6.45
C ALA A 814 15.62 -31.40 -7.80
N ASN A 815 15.62 -32.73 -7.79
CA ASN A 815 15.65 -33.60 -8.98
C ASN A 815 16.82 -33.34 -9.95
N ASN A 816 18.01 -33.00 -9.45
CA ASN A 816 19.21 -32.84 -10.28
C ASN A 816 19.96 -34.20 -10.43
N ASP A 817 20.56 -34.53 -11.59
CA ASP A 817 21.11 -35.90 -11.79
C ASP A 817 22.44 -36.16 -11.03
N PHE A 818 23.27 -35.15 -10.79
CA PHE A 818 24.52 -35.27 -10.02
C PHE A 818 24.83 -34.02 -9.18
N PHE A 819 25.25 -34.23 -7.92
CA PHE A 819 25.74 -33.18 -7.03
C PHE A 819 27.15 -33.52 -6.51
N GLY A 820 28.11 -32.61 -6.67
CA GLY A 820 29.49 -32.81 -6.22
C GLY A 820 30.22 -31.50 -5.94
N GLY A 821 30.87 -31.38 -4.78
CA GLY A 821 31.52 -30.15 -4.33
C GLY A 821 32.16 -30.22 -2.94
N GLY A 822 32.98 -29.21 -2.60
CA GLY A 822 33.71 -29.10 -1.33
C GLY A 822 33.37 -27.86 -0.47
N GLY A 823 32.27 -27.17 -0.77
CA GLY A 823 31.79 -26.01 -0.01
C GLY A 823 30.98 -26.39 1.24
N SER A 824 30.75 -25.44 2.15
CA SER A 824 29.86 -25.59 3.30
C SER A 824 28.42 -25.29 2.90
N PHE A 825 27.53 -26.24 3.16
CA PHE A 825 26.09 -26.13 2.94
C PHE A 825 25.38 -26.00 4.29
N GLU A 826 24.66 -24.89 4.47
CA GLU A 826 23.88 -24.62 5.68
C GLU A 826 22.44 -24.25 5.28
N TYR A 827 21.42 -24.71 6.00
CA TYR A 827 20.02 -24.34 5.77
C TYR A 827 19.53 -24.53 4.31
N CYS A 828 20.03 -25.53 3.59
CA CYS A 828 19.59 -25.86 2.23
C CYS A 828 18.60 -27.02 2.23
N LEU A 829 17.74 -27.10 1.22
CA LEU A 829 16.87 -28.25 0.99
C LEU A 829 17.37 -29.08 -0.19
N GLU A 830 17.49 -30.40 0.00
CA GLU A 830 17.83 -31.34 -1.06
C GLU A 830 16.75 -32.42 -1.22
N TYR A 831 16.28 -32.60 -2.46
CA TYR A 831 15.35 -33.67 -2.82
C TYR A 831 15.71 -34.31 -4.16
N ASN A 832 16.01 -35.61 -4.19
CA ASN A 832 16.31 -36.31 -5.44
C ASN A 832 15.61 -37.67 -5.51
N THR A 833 14.73 -37.87 -6.49
CA THR A 833 14.02 -39.14 -6.68
C THR A 833 14.86 -40.24 -7.35
N THR A 834 16.00 -39.89 -7.95
CA THR A 834 16.60 -40.69 -9.03
C THR A 834 17.91 -41.38 -8.64
N TYR A 835 18.67 -40.89 -7.64
CA TYR A 835 19.99 -41.45 -7.32
C TYR A 835 20.37 -41.46 -5.82
N GLN A 836 20.82 -42.63 -5.33
CA GLN A 836 21.46 -42.83 -4.01
C GLN A 836 22.99 -42.90 -4.15
N TYR A 837 23.67 -41.82 -4.55
CA TYR A 837 25.13 -41.77 -4.42
C TYR A 837 25.51 -41.31 -2.99
N SER A 838 26.76 -41.57 -2.59
CA SER A 838 27.35 -40.96 -1.40
C SER A 838 27.50 -39.47 -1.66
N LEU A 839 26.46 -38.72 -1.29
CA LEU A 839 26.38 -37.28 -1.40
C LEU A 839 27.52 -36.61 -0.61
N PRO A 840 27.92 -35.37 -0.95
CA PRO A 840 28.75 -34.57 -0.04
C PRO A 840 28.10 -34.53 1.35
N GLU A 841 28.92 -34.38 2.40
CA GLU A 841 28.41 -34.17 3.76
C GLU A 841 27.69 -32.82 3.79
N PHE A 842 26.40 -32.79 3.46
CA PHE A 842 25.52 -31.66 3.76
C PHE A 842 25.55 -31.41 5.27
N GLY A 843 25.60 -30.15 5.68
CA GLY A 843 25.66 -29.78 7.10
C GLY A 843 24.46 -30.33 7.89
N GLU A 844 24.58 -30.38 9.22
CA GLU A 844 23.54 -30.91 10.12
C GLU A 844 22.19 -30.14 10.03
N SER A 845 22.15 -29.00 9.34
CA SER A 845 20.98 -28.10 9.21
C SER A 845 20.24 -28.17 7.86
N CYS A 846 20.46 -29.19 7.02
CA CYS A 846 19.76 -29.32 5.72
C CYS A 846 18.47 -30.15 5.80
N ILE A 847 17.46 -29.82 4.99
CA ILE A 847 16.15 -30.49 4.93
C ILE A 847 16.13 -31.50 3.79
N PHE A 848 15.59 -32.70 4.04
CA PHE A 848 15.50 -33.81 3.07
C PHE A 848 14.05 -34.22 2.77
N GLU A 849 13.22 -33.24 2.40
CA GLU A 849 11.82 -33.43 2.06
C GLU A 849 11.56 -32.90 0.64
N PRO A 850 10.48 -33.32 -0.05
CA PRO A 850 10.07 -32.64 -1.27
C PRO A 850 9.85 -31.15 -0.96
N PRO A 851 10.27 -30.20 -1.82
CA PRO A 851 10.11 -28.78 -1.52
C PRO A 851 8.69 -28.24 -1.75
N GLU A 852 7.70 -29.09 -2.06
CA GLU A 852 6.32 -28.74 -2.49
C GLU A 852 6.21 -27.36 -3.17
N LEU A 853 6.77 -27.25 -4.37
CA LEU A 853 6.82 -25.99 -5.13
C LEU A 853 5.69 -25.89 -6.16
N ASP A 854 5.22 -24.68 -6.42
CA ASP A 854 4.35 -24.40 -7.55
C ASP A 854 5.08 -24.77 -8.85
N PRO A 855 4.50 -25.60 -9.73
CA PRO A 855 5.20 -26.11 -10.90
C PRO A 855 5.47 -25.04 -11.98
N VAL A 856 4.87 -23.85 -11.85
CA VAL A 856 5.04 -22.72 -12.78
C VAL A 856 5.95 -21.66 -12.18
N THR A 857 5.66 -21.21 -10.96
CA THR A 857 6.40 -20.10 -10.33
C THR A 857 7.62 -20.58 -9.56
N PHE A 858 7.66 -21.87 -9.19
CA PHE A 858 8.67 -22.48 -8.32
C PHE A 858 8.74 -21.83 -6.93
N GLN A 859 7.66 -21.19 -6.51
CA GLN A 859 7.47 -20.71 -5.14
C GLN A 859 7.09 -21.87 -4.21
N PRO A 860 7.54 -21.86 -2.95
CA PRO A 860 6.98 -22.69 -1.89
C PRO A 860 5.46 -22.59 -1.87
N ILE A 861 4.76 -23.73 -1.94
CA ILE A 861 3.31 -23.75 -1.90
C ILE A 861 2.86 -23.54 -0.45
N TRP A 862 2.02 -22.53 -0.26
CA TRP A 862 1.22 -22.35 0.95
C TRP A 862 -0.27 -22.38 0.61
N ASN A 863 -0.98 -23.43 1.05
CA ASN A 863 -2.44 -23.49 0.93
C ASN A 863 -3.08 -24.30 2.06
N THR A 864 -4.42 -24.41 2.04
CA THR A 864 -5.22 -25.10 3.06
C THR A 864 -4.92 -26.60 3.20
N THR A 865 -4.03 -27.20 2.41
CA THR A 865 -3.73 -28.64 2.44
C THR A 865 -2.24 -28.97 2.34
N ILE A 866 -1.40 -27.98 2.06
CA ILE A 866 0.04 -28.16 1.78
C ILE A 866 0.76 -26.90 2.28
N MET A 867 1.68 -27.09 3.23
CA MET A 867 2.73 -26.13 3.58
C MET A 867 4.05 -26.72 3.11
N SER A 868 4.73 -26.04 2.20
CA SER A 868 6.07 -26.43 1.74
C SER A 868 7.06 -26.47 2.89
N SER A 869 7.93 -27.48 2.87
CA SER A 869 9.04 -27.62 3.82
C SER A 869 10.11 -26.54 3.69
N CYS A 870 10.06 -25.70 2.66
CA CYS A 870 10.94 -24.56 2.47
C CYS A 870 10.51 -23.30 3.23
N ILE A 871 9.29 -23.26 3.77
CA ILE A 871 8.71 -22.07 4.38
C ILE A 871 9.20 -21.92 5.82
N ASP A 872 9.72 -20.74 6.17
CA ASP A 872 10.24 -20.38 7.51
C ASP A 872 11.38 -21.28 8.04
N THR A 873 12.19 -21.86 7.16
CA THR A 873 13.19 -22.88 7.53
C THR A 873 14.63 -22.54 7.12
N GLY A 874 14.85 -21.35 6.57
CA GLY A 874 16.18 -20.83 6.25
C GLY A 874 16.99 -20.44 7.48
N ASP A 875 18.19 -19.93 7.22
CA ASP A 875 19.16 -19.51 8.22
C ASP A 875 18.57 -18.39 9.11
N PRO A 876 18.49 -18.59 10.44
CA PRO A 876 18.02 -17.57 11.38
C PRO A 876 18.86 -16.28 11.36
N ALA A 877 20.08 -16.30 10.83
CA ALA A 877 20.91 -15.12 10.63
C ALA A 877 20.61 -14.36 9.32
N SER A 878 19.79 -14.94 8.43
CA SER A 878 19.31 -14.24 7.23
C SER A 878 18.32 -13.13 7.61
N PRO A 879 18.15 -12.11 6.75
CA PRO A 879 17.05 -11.17 6.90
C PRO A 879 15.72 -11.91 7.03
N LEU A 880 14.87 -11.47 7.97
CA LEU A 880 13.51 -12.00 8.10
C LEU A 880 12.72 -11.76 6.81
N ASP A 881 11.74 -12.62 6.55
CA ASP A 881 10.75 -12.35 5.53
C ASP A 881 9.89 -11.13 5.93
N PRO A 882 9.23 -10.45 4.98
CA PRO A 882 8.43 -9.24 5.27
C PRO A 882 7.26 -9.40 6.25
N ASP A 883 6.93 -10.63 6.66
CA ASP A 883 5.99 -10.99 7.73
C ASP A 883 6.70 -11.28 9.07
N ASP A 884 7.96 -10.86 9.20
CA ASP A 884 8.84 -11.02 10.36
C ASP A 884 9.12 -12.50 10.74
N THR A 885 8.96 -13.41 9.78
CA THR A 885 9.27 -14.84 9.96
C THR A 885 10.71 -15.16 9.53
N PRO A 886 11.29 -16.29 9.98
CA PRO A 886 12.57 -16.76 9.47
C PRO A 886 12.56 -16.87 7.95
N ALA A 887 13.70 -16.60 7.29
CA ALA A 887 13.76 -16.61 5.83
C ALA A 887 13.30 -17.94 5.20
N ASP A 888 12.53 -17.85 4.13
CA ASP A 888 12.23 -18.98 3.26
C ASP A 888 13.48 -19.51 2.54
N ILE A 889 13.53 -20.82 2.33
CA ILE A 889 14.53 -21.47 1.49
C ILE A 889 14.10 -21.33 0.02
N GLY A 890 14.98 -20.81 -0.83
CA GLY A 890 14.82 -20.78 -2.28
C GLY A 890 14.77 -19.38 -2.91
N ALA A 891 14.70 -19.37 -4.25
CA ALA A 891 14.77 -18.17 -5.08
C ALA A 891 13.59 -17.21 -4.94
N VAL A 892 12.45 -17.76 -4.54
CA VAL A 892 11.24 -16.98 -4.37
C VAL A 892 10.61 -17.42 -3.07
N ARG A 893 10.36 -16.44 -2.20
CA ARG A 893 9.58 -16.64 -0.99
C ARG A 893 8.17 -17.16 -1.29
N ALA A 894 7.60 -17.81 -0.30
CA ALA A 894 6.19 -18.15 -0.25
C ALA A 894 5.32 -16.89 -0.32
N VAL A 895 4.08 -17.07 -0.74
CA VAL A 895 3.05 -16.04 -0.60
C VAL A 895 2.69 -15.84 0.88
N THR A 896 2.07 -14.70 1.19
CA THR A 896 1.61 -14.33 2.54
C THR A 896 0.92 -15.51 3.23
N HIS A 897 1.51 -15.96 4.33
CA HIS A 897 0.97 -17.00 5.18
C HIS A 897 0.59 -16.39 6.55
N ASP A 898 -0.28 -17.04 7.32
CA ASP A 898 -0.69 -16.46 8.61
C ASP A 898 0.40 -16.76 9.65
N PHE A 899 1.06 -15.70 10.10
CA PHE A 899 1.97 -15.72 11.22
C PHE A 899 1.26 -15.27 12.50
N HIS A 900 1.36 -16.07 13.55
CA HIS A 900 0.74 -15.81 14.84
C HIS A 900 1.80 -15.68 15.93
N LEU A 901 1.93 -14.48 16.49
CA LEU A 901 2.74 -14.27 17.68
C LEU A 901 1.89 -14.49 18.93
N THR A 902 2.18 -15.56 19.66
CA THR A 902 1.51 -15.86 20.93
C THR A 902 2.39 -15.47 22.10
N THR A 903 1.97 -14.45 22.86
CA THR A 903 2.67 -14.05 24.08
C THR A 903 2.20 -14.88 25.28
N ALA A 904 3.16 -15.32 26.09
CA ALA A 904 2.94 -15.96 27.37
C ALA A 904 3.72 -15.21 28.46
N GLU A 905 3.04 -14.89 29.57
CA GLU A 905 3.62 -14.16 30.70
C GLU A 905 3.95 -15.11 31.87
N HIS A 906 5.00 -14.78 32.60
CA HIS A 906 5.42 -15.52 33.78
C HIS A 906 4.31 -15.59 34.86
N ASP A 907 4.16 -16.76 35.49
CA ASP A 907 3.21 -17.03 36.58
C ASP A 907 1.72 -16.80 36.25
N ARG A 908 1.37 -16.72 34.96
CA ARG A 908 0.00 -16.53 34.46
C ARG A 908 -0.41 -17.64 33.50
N TYR A 909 -1.71 -17.93 33.47
CA TYR A 909 -2.29 -18.83 32.48
C TYR A 909 -2.87 -18.01 31.34
N ARG A 910 -2.44 -18.29 30.11
CA ARG A 910 -2.95 -17.62 28.91
C ARG A 910 -3.86 -18.53 28.11
N TYR A 911 -5.04 -18.02 27.76
CA TYR A 911 -6.07 -18.77 27.03
C TYR A 911 -5.90 -18.44 25.56
N ARG A 912 -5.44 -19.41 24.76
CA ARG A 912 -5.04 -19.20 23.36
C ARG A 912 -5.70 -20.17 22.41
N SER A 913 -5.92 -19.68 21.20
CA SER A 913 -6.27 -20.45 20.00
C SER A 913 -5.04 -20.44 19.10
N ILE A 914 -4.55 -21.61 18.69
CA ILE A 914 -3.35 -21.75 17.88
C ILE A 914 -3.78 -22.04 16.42
N PRO A 915 -3.07 -21.55 15.39
CA PRO A 915 -3.36 -21.90 14.00
C PRO A 915 -3.25 -23.41 13.76
N VAL A 916 -3.90 -23.90 12.70
CA VAL A 916 -3.77 -25.31 12.32
C VAL A 916 -2.39 -25.55 11.70
N ILE A 917 -1.71 -26.56 12.20
CA ILE A 917 -0.41 -27.01 11.69
C ILE A 917 -0.65 -28.20 10.75
N ASP A 918 -0.42 -28.03 9.45
CA ASP A 918 -0.64 -29.09 8.47
C ASP A 918 0.58 -30.02 8.40
N ARG A 919 0.56 -31.17 9.12
CA ARG A 919 1.57 -32.24 8.96
C ARG A 919 1.02 -33.65 9.18
N ASP A 920 1.29 -34.53 8.23
CA ASP A 920 0.90 -35.96 8.24
C ASP A 920 2.12 -36.94 8.21
N TYR A 921 3.37 -36.45 8.22
CA TYR A 921 4.56 -37.28 7.92
C TYR A 921 5.73 -37.13 8.91
N MET A 922 5.50 -37.34 10.20
CA MET A 922 6.57 -37.54 11.21
C MET A 922 7.16 -38.97 11.14
N GLN A 923 7.70 -39.38 9.97
CA GLN A 923 8.39 -40.66 9.81
C GLN A 923 9.79 -40.51 9.20
N GLN A 924 10.65 -39.65 9.77
CA GLN A 924 12.11 -39.84 9.79
C GLN A 924 12.85 -38.74 10.56
N GLY A 925 12.79 -38.77 11.90
CA GLY A 925 13.92 -38.35 12.74
C GLY A 925 14.30 -36.87 12.83
N PHE A 926 13.54 -35.93 12.27
CA PHE A 926 13.74 -34.50 12.53
C PHE A 926 13.02 -34.05 13.81
N GLU A 927 13.71 -33.21 14.59
CA GLU A 927 13.17 -32.65 15.82
C GLU A 927 12.07 -31.63 15.52
N THR A 928 11.07 -31.55 16.38
CA THR A 928 9.98 -30.58 16.35
C THR A 928 10.44 -29.12 16.49
N THR A 929 11.76 -28.90 16.58
CA THR A 929 12.45 -27.65 16.88
C THR A 929 12.45 -26.64 15.73
N TYR A 930 12.06 -27.05 14.53
CA TYR A 930 12.10 -26.23 13.29
C TYR A 930 10.73 -25.75 12.80
N PHE A 931 9.64 -26.06 13.51
CA PHE A 931 8.28 -25.62 13.12
C PHE A 931 7.85 -24.33 13.81
N PHE A 932 8.37 -24.12 15.02
CA PHE A 932 8.24 -22.87 15.75
C PHE A 932 9.56 -22.16 15.57
N ALA A 933 9.56 -20.85 15.29
CA ALA A 933 10.84 -20.14 15.23
C ALA A 933 11.60 -20.34 16.57
N PRO A 934 12.94 -20.30 16.55
CA PRO A 934 13.74 -20.57 17.74
C PRO A 934 13.32 -19.66 18.90
N VAL A 935 12.78 -20.24 19.97
CA VAL A 935 12.55 -19.52 21.22
C VAL A 935 13.92 -19.27 21.85
N GLU A 936 14.30 -18.01 22.09
CA GLU A 936 15.66 -17.64 22.51
C GLU A 936 16.21 -18.48 23.68
N GLU A 937 17.53 -18.75 23.60
CA GLU A 937 18.28 -19.86 24.20
C GLU A 937 18.51 -19.81 25.74
N GLN A 938 17.53 -19.39 26.55
CA GLN A 938 17.71 -19.32 28.01
C GLN A 938 16.66 -20.12 28.80
N THR A 939 16.84 -21.44 28.88
CA THR A 939 16.18 -22.36 29.86
C THR A 939 14.73 -21.99 30.21
N GLN A 940 13.87 -21.91 29.20
CA GLN A 940 12.46 -21.58 29.37
C GLN A 940 11.66 -22.88 29.47
N TYR A 941 10.83 -23.03 30.51
CA TYR A 941 9.92 -24.16 30.68
C TYR A 941 8.53 -23.74 30.21
N PHE A 942 8.12 -24.22 29.04
CA PHE A 942 6.82 -23.90 28.45
C PHE A 942 5.92 -25.14 28.41
N ILE A 943 4.62 -24.96 28.70
CA ILE A 943 3.64 -26.05 28.74
C ILE A 943 2.34 -25.65 28.04
N ILE A 944 1.88 -26.51 27.12
CA ILE A 944 0.53 -26.44 26.53
C ILE A 944 -0.36 -27.50 27.19
N PHE A 945 -1.60 -27.11 27.53
CA PHE A 945 -2.66 -27.99 28.03
C PHE A 945 -3.88 -27.98 27.10
N ASP A 946 -4.53 -29.13 26.94
CA ASP A 946 -5.82 -29.28 26.27
C ASP A 946 -6.95 -29.72 27.23
N GLN A 947 -8.20 -29.69 26.74
CA GLN A 947 -9.37 -30.04 27.56
C GLN A 947 -9.52 -31.54 27.86
N TRP A 948 -8.98 -32.42 27.02
CA TRP A 948 -9.26 -33.87 27.10
C TRP A 948 -8.27 -34.60 27.99
N HIS A 949 -7.01 -34.19 27.97
CA HIS A 949 -5.95 -34.87 28.69
C HIS A 949 -5.72 -34.26 30.06
N ASN A 950 -5.99 -32.96 30.24
CA ASN A 950 -5.75 -32.24 31.50
C ASN A 950 -4.34 -32.50 32.07
N GLU A 951 -3.43 -32.87 31.17
CA GLU A 951 -2.03 -33.26 31.31
C GLU A 951 -1.26 -32.45 30.25
N LYS A 952 0.04 -32.27 30.49
CA LYS A 952 0.95 -31.56 29.59
C LYS A 952 1.01 -32.27 28.23
N ILE A 953 0.53 -31.61 27.17
CA ILE A 953 0.60 -32.15 25.80
C ILE A 953 1.92 -31.80 25.12
N TRP A 954 2.56 -30.69 25.52
CA TRP A 954 3.79 -30.19 24.91
C TRP A 954 4.72 -29.45 25.89
N GLU A 955 6.04 -29.59 25.68
CA GLU A 955 7.13 -29.03 26.49
C GLU A 955 8.20 -28.36 25.63
N TYR A 956 8.72 -27.23 26.07
CA TYR A 956 10.05 -26.77 25.66
C TYR A 956 10.99 -26.83 26.88
N GLU A 957 12.07 -27.61 26.79
CA GLU A 957 13.17 -27.66 27.79
C GLU A 957 14.49 -28.00 27.07
N ASN A 958 15.09 -27.00 26.39
CA ASN A 958 16.24 -27.13 25.46
C ASN A 958 15.90 -27.80 24.12
N GLY A 959 14.74 -27.46 23.56
CA GLY A 959 14.16 -28.08 22.38
C GLY A 959 12.70 -28.44 22.62
N TRP A 960 11.92 -28.47 21.55
CA TRP A 960 10.51 -28.85 21.62
C TRP A 960 10.38 -30.37 21.81
N SER A 961 9.49 -30.81 22.70
CA SER A 961 9.18 -32.23 22.90
C SER A 961 7.70 -32.48 23.22
N GLY A 962 7.12 -33.50 22.59
CA GLY A 962 5.78 -34.03 22.89
C GLY A 962 5.19 -34.84 21.74
N TYR A 963 3.97 -35.37 21.91
CA TYR A 963 3.51 -36.56 21.17
C TYR A 963 2.44 -36.34 20.08
N GLN A 964 1.92 -35.12 19.87
CA GLN A 964 0.69 -34.91 19.08
C GLN A 964 0.57 -33.51 18.42
N LEU A 965 1.64 -33.00 17.78
CA LEU A 965 1.60 -31.69 17.11
C LEU A 965 0.49 -31.58 16.04
N GLU A 966 0.19 -32.69 15.37
CA GLU A 966 -0.88 -32.80 14.38
C GLU A 966 -2.30 -32.56 14.95
N THR A 967 -2.44 -32.42 16.27
CA THR A 967 -3.72 -32.13 16.93
C THR A 967 -3.91 -30.66 17.28
N LEU A 968 -2.96 -29.79 16.91
CA LEU A 968 -3.11 -28.34 17.06
C LEU A 968 -4.09 -27.80 16.02
N ASP A 969 -5.21 -27.25 16.49
CA ASP A 969 -6.32 -26.80 15.66
C ASP A 969 -6.98 -25.56 16.27
N SER A 970 -7.28 -24.55 15.44
CA SER A 970 -7.93 -23.32 15.87
C SER A 970 -9.37 -23.50 16.36
N VAL A 971 -10.04 -24.62 16.05
CA VAL A 971 -11.36 -24.93 16.62
C VAL A 971 -11.30 -25.07 18.14
N ILE A 972 -10.17 -25.52 18.68
CA ILE A 972 -10.06 -25.92 20.09
C ILE A 972 -9.16 -24.96 20.86
N GLY A 973 -9.48 -24.77 22.14
CA GLY A 973 -8.75 -23.84 23.01
C GLY A 973 -7.62 -24.50 23.81
N TYR A 974 -6.56 -23.75 24.07
CA TYR A 974 -5.39 -24.21 24.84
C TYR A 974 -5.03 -23.25 25.97
N LYS A 975 -4.57 -23.80 27.09
CA LYS A 975 -3.96 -23.01 28.17
C LYS A 975 -2.45 -23.11 28.11
N LEU A 976 -1.79 -21.96 28.20
CA LEU A 976 -0.35 -21.85 28.18
C LEU A 976 0.19 -21.46 29.56
N GLN A 977 1.31 -22.07 29.95
CA GLN A 977 2.05 -21.74 31.16
C GLN A 977 3.55 -21.65 30.87
N THR A 978 4.21 -20.64 31.45
CA THR A 978 5.63 -20.37 31.24
C THR A 978 6.36 -19.91 32.51
N THR A 979 7.67 -20.18 32.58
CA THR A 979 8.58 -19.70 33.64
C THR A 979 9.21 -18.34 33.37
N SER A 980 8.95 -17.73 32.22
CA SER A 980 9.40 -16.38 31.84
C SER A 980 8.45 -15.77 30.81
N ASP A 981 8.50 -14.46 30.63
CA ASP A 981 7.79 -13.84 29.51
C ASP A 981 8.42 -14.33 28.20
N VAL A 982 7.60 -14.85 27.28
CA VAL A 982 8.04 -15.45 26.02
C VAL A 982 7.05 -15.13 24.91
N GLU A 983 7.57 -14.86 23.72
CA GLU A 983 6.80 -14.77 22.49
C GLU A 983 7.01 -16.03 21.66
N ILE A 984 5.91 -16.61 21.21
CA ILE A 984 5.90 -17.87 20.49
C ILE A 984 5.41 -17.59 19.08
N PRO A 985 6.34 -17.47 18.12
CA PRO A 985 5.99 -17.35 16.72
C PRO A 985 5.44 -18.69 16.21
N THR A 986 4.26 -18.64 15.59
CA THR A 986 3.56 -19.80 15.06
C THR A 986 3.07 -19.52 13.65
N SER A 987 3.67 -20.18 12.68
CA SER A 987 3.18 -20.19 11.30
C SER A 987 2.16 -21.31 11.14
N GLY A 988 1.00 -21.02 10.55
CA GLY A 988 -0.05 -22.01 10.35
C GLY A 988 -1.24 -21.43 9.61
N ARG A 989 -2.24 -22.24 9.29
CA ARG A 989 -3.42 -21.76 8.55
C ARG A 989 -4.51 -21.27 9.51
N THR A 990 -5.09 -20.09 9.26
CA THR A 990 -6.36 -19.69 9.87
C THR A 990 -7.51 -20.49 9.26
N LEU A 991 -8.47 -20.93 10.07
CA LEU A 991 -9.68 -21.59 9.59
C LEU A 991 -10.65 -20.60 8.95
N ALA A 992 -11.43 -21.07 7.97
CA ALA A 992 -12.49 -20.25 7.39
C ALA A 992 -13.49 -19.83 8.48
N GLU A 993 -13.96 -18.58 8.45
CA GLU A 993 -14.88 -18.02 9.47
C GLU A 993 -16.17 -18.84 9.61
N ASN A 994 -16.57 -19.55 8.55
CA ASN A 994 -17.73 -20.42 8.53
C ASN A 994 -17.47 -21.87 9.02
N THR A 995 -16.31 -22.13 9.63
CA THR A 995 -15.97 -23.46 10.15
C THR A 995 -16.91 -23.83 11.29
N GLN A 996 -17.54 -25.00 11.18
CA GLN A 996 -18.46 -25.51 12.21
C GLN A 996 -17.68 -25.99 13.44
N VAL A 997 -18.14 -25.58 14.61
CA VAL A 997 -17.64 -26.02 15.92
C VAL A 997 -18.65 -26.97 16.55
N ASP A 998 -18.19 -28.17 16.93
CA ASP A 998 -19.02 -29.18 17.61
C ASP A 998 -18.79 -29.15 19.13
N LEU A 999 -19.88 -29.08 19.90
CA LEU A 999 -19.87 -29.02 21.36
C LEU A 999 -20.55 -30.24 21.98
N VAL A 1000 -19.97 -30.73 23.08
CA VAL A 1000 -20.58 -31.76 23.93
C VAL A 1000 -21.30 -31.12 25.13
N ALA A 1001 -22.30 -31.82 25.68
CA ALA A 1001 -22.97 -31.37 26.90
C ALA A 1001 -21.96 -31.20 28.05
N GLY A 1002 -22.00 -30.05 28.74
CA GLY A 1002 -21.02 -29.66 29.74
C GLY A 1002 -19.96 -28.71 29.20
N GLU A 1003 -18.70 -28.90 29.61
CA GLU A 1003 -17.59 -27.97 29.36
C GLU A 1003 -16.91 -28.21 28.02
N ASN A 1004 -16.68 -27.15 27.25
CA ASN A 1004 -15.96 -27.18 25.97
C ASN A 1004 -14.95 -26.03 25.91
N TRP A 1005 -13.71 -26.31 25.55
CA TRP A 1005 -12.66 -25.31 25.31
C TRP A 1005 -12.61 -25.01 23.81
N VAL A 1006 -13.07 -23.81 23.44
CA VAL A 1006 -13.25 -23.42 22.04
C VAL A 1006 -12.30 -22.28 21.70
N GLY A 1007 -11.60 -22.39 20.58
CA GLY A 1007 -10.78 -21.31 20.03
C GLY A 1007 -11.63 -20.30 19.26
N TYR A 1008 -11.27 -19.02 19.34
CA TYR A 1008 -11.90 -17.95 18.55
C TYR A 1008 -10.97 -17.50 17.43
N PHE A 1009 -11.32 -17.87 16.20
CA PHE A 1009 -10.50 -17.70 14.99
C PHE A 1009 -11.14 -16.75 13.95
N VAL A 1010 -12.19 -16.01 14.33
CA VAL A 1010 -12.74 -14.93 13.49
C VAL A 1010 -11.99 -13.65 13.79
N LYS A 1011 -11.42 -13.00 12.76
CA LYS A 1011 -10.56 -11.79 12.93
C LYS A 1011 -11.33 -10.63 13.56
N LYS A 1012 -12.62 -10.53 13.26
CA LYS A 1012 -13.52 -9.52 13.83
C LYS A 1012 -13.83 -9.84 15.29
N SER A 1013 -13.58 -8.91 16.21
CA SER A 1013 -14.03 -9.06 17.60
C SER A 1013 -15.56 -9.01 17.68
N MET A 1014 -16.22 -9.93 18.39
CA MET A 1014 -17.69 -9.96 18.46
C MET A 1014 -18.22 -10.10 19.87
N GLY A 1015 -19.34 -9.45 20.18
CA GLY A 1015 -20.03 -9.67 21.44
C GLY A 1015 -20.53 -11.13 21.54
N ILE A 1016 -20.54 -11.68 22.76
CA ILE A 1016 -20.90 -13.09 22.99
C ILE A 1016 -22.32 -13.48 22.51
N GLN A 1017 -23.26 -12.54 22.42
CA GLN A 1017 -24.60 -12.83 21.88
C GLN A 1017 -24.59 -13.05 20.38
N ASP A 1018 -23.89 -12.17 19.65
CA ASP A 1018 -23.81 -12.24 18.19
C ASP A 1018 -22.94 -13.43 17.78
N ALA A 1019 -21.81 -13.64 18.47
CA ALA A 1019 -20.90 -14.73 18.18
C ALA A 1019 -21.52 -16.12 18.37
N PHE A 1020 -22.35 -16.29 19.41
CA PHE A 1020 -22.99 -17.57 19.74
C PHE A 1020 -24.50 -17.60 19.43
N GLN A 1021 -24.99 -16.75 18.51
CA GLN A 1021 -26.43 -16.57 18.25
C GLN A 1021 -27.18 -17.89 18.00
N ASP A 1022 -26.55 -18.84 17.31
CA ASP A 1022 -27.14 -20.13 16.93
C ASP A 1022 -27.44 -21.04 18.13
N ILE A 1023 -26.66 -20.89 19.20
CA ILE A 1023 -26.74 -21.73 20.40
C ILE A 1023 -27.02 -20.93 21.67
N TRP A 1024 -27.40 -19.66 21.56
CA TRP A 1024 -27.52 -18.73 22.70
C TRP A 1024 -28.41 -19.27 23.82
N ASP A 1025 -29.51 -19.94 23.46
CA ASP A 1025 -30.46 -20.52 24.42
C ASP A 1025 -29.94 -21.78 25.14
N HIS A 1026 -28.87 -22.40 24.62
CA HIS A 1026 -28.23 -23.59 25.18
C HIS A 1026 -27.03 -23.29 26.08
N ILE A 1027 -26.52 -22.04 26.07
CA ILE A 1027 -25.35 -21.65 26.84
C ILE A 1027 -25.73 -21.43 28.32
N GLU A 1028 -25.13 -22.22 29.20
CA GLU A 1028 -25.24 -22.08 30.66
C GLU A 1028 -24.28 -20.99 31.18
N SER A 1029 -23.04 -20.99 30.70
CA SER A 1029 -22.00 -20.01 31.10
C SER A 1029 -20.82 -19.98 30.11
N ILE A 1030 -20.11 -18.85 30.10
CA ILE A 1030 -18.90 -18.61 29.32
C ILE A 1030 -17.81 -18.09 30.26
N TYR A 1031 -16.60 -18.64 30.16
CA TYR A 1031 -15.43 -18.20 30.90
C TYR A 1031 -14.32 -17.80 29.93
N SER A 1032 -13.71 -16.64 30.17
CA SER A 1032 -12.50 -16.17 29.50
C SER A 1032 -11.35 -16.02 30.52
N GLU A 1033 -10.20 -15.54 30.07
CA GLU A 1033 -9.10 -15.19 30.99
C GLU A 1033 -9.39 -13.93 31.85
N ASP A 1034 -10.25 -13.04 31.36
CA ASP A 1034 -10.49 -11.72 31.97
C ASP A 1034 -11.87 -11.57 32.62
N TRP A 1035 -12.85 -12.37 32.19
CA TRP A 1035 -14.24 -12.24 32.60
C TRP A 1035 -15.00 -13.57 32.52
N ALA A 1036 -16.15 -13.63 33.18
CA ALA A 1036 -17.07 -14.75 33.12
C ALA A 1036 -18.52 -14.28 33.07
N TRP A 1037 -19.38 -15.04 32.40
CA TRP A 1037 -20.81 -14.78 32.27
C TRP A 1037 -21.63 -16.04 32.54
N GLU A 1038 -22.79 -15.90 33.17
CA GLU A 1038 -23.75 -16.99 33.42
C GLU A 1038 -25.18 -16.60 33.04
N SER A 1039 -25.96 -17.60 32.65
CA SER A 1039 -27.40 -17.47 32.45
C SER A 1039 -28.18 -17.77 33.76
N PRO A 1040 -29.25 -17.02 34.10
CA PRO A 1040 -29.76 -15.84 33.40
C PRO A 1040 -28.99 -14.57 33.83
N GLY A 1041 -28.30 -13.93 32.89
CA GLY A 1041 -27.59 -12.67 33.07
C GLY A 1041 -27.62 -11.86 31.77
N ILE A 1042 -27.63 -10.53 31.87
CA ILE A 1042 -27.47 -9.69 30.67
C ILE A 1042 -25.97 -9.60 30.39
N PRO A 1043 -25.50 -10.04 29.22
CA PRO A 1043 -24.09 -9.92 28.87
C PRO A 1043 -23.71 -8.44 28.75
N SER A 1044 -22.50 -8.10 29.22
CA SER A 1044 -21.98 -6.74 29.07
C SER A 1044 -21.79 -6.44 27.59
N SER A 1045 -22.01 -5.18 27.18
CA SER A 1045 -21.66 -4.72 25.84
C SER A 1045 -20.19 -4.94 25.51
N ASP A 1046 -19.34 -5.05 26.53
CA ASP A 1046 -17.88 -5.10 26.38
C ASP A 1046 -17.33 -6.54 26.44
N ASN A 1047 -18.18 -7.55 26.61
CA ASN A 1047 -17.73 -8.96 26.61
C ASN A 1047 -17.46 -9.45 25.17
N GLY A 1048 -16.45 -8.87 24.53
CA GLY A 1048 -15.99 -9.22 23.19
C GLY A 1048 -15.14 -10.50 23.15
N LEU A 1049 -15.33 -11.30 22.10
CA LEU A 1049 -14.48 -12.42 21.73
C LEU A 1049 -13.31 -11.90 20.89
N ILE A 1050 -12.08 -12.25 21.25
CA ILE A 1050 -10.85 -11.69 20.70
C ILE A 1050 -10.16 -12.75 19.86
N TYR A 1051 -9.78 -12.39 18.63
CA TYR A 1051 -9.05 -13.27 17.72
C TYR A 1051 -7.80 -13.86 18.40
N GLY A 1052 -7.60 -15.18 18.26
CA GLY A 1052 -6.48 -15.88 18.87
C GLY A 1052 -6.66 -16.22 20.36
N LYS A 1053 -7.77 -15.81 21.00
CA LYS A 1053 -8.11 -16.24 22.37
C LYS A 1053 -9.01 -17.49 22.38
N MET A 1054 -9.06 -18.11 23.54
CA MET A 1054 -9.89 -19.27 23.84
C MET A 1054 -11.01 -18.88 24.82
N TYR A 1055 -12.13 -19.60 24.74
CA TYR A 1055 -13.27 -19.47 25.66
C TYR A 1055 -13.74 -20.83 26.13
N ILE A 1056 -14.07 -20.94 27.41
CA ILE A 1056 -14.70 -22.14 27.97
C ILE A 1056 -16.21 -21.93 27.92
N VAL A 1057 -16.89 -22.67 27.05
CA VAL A 1057 -18.33 -22.58 26.83
C VAL A 1057 -19.01 -23.80 27.44
N ARG A 1058 -19.96 -23.56 28.35
CA ARG A 1058 -20.76 -24.62 28.96
C ARG A 1058 -22.15 -24.65 28.35
N VAL A 1059 -22.56 -25.82 27.85
CA VAL A 1059 -23.87 -26.02 27.20
C VAL A 1059 -24.68 -27.12 27.89
N ASP A 1060 -26.00 -26.97 27.92
CA ASP A 1060 -26.92 -27.89 28.59
C ASP A 1060 -27.09 -29.23 27.84
N GLU A 1061 -26.97 -29.21 26.51
CA GLU A 1061 -26.94 -30.38 25.63
C GLU A 1061 -25.91 -30.24 24.49
N ALA A 1062 -25.62 -31.36 23.82
CA ALA A 1062 -24.68 -31.37 22.69
C ALA A 1062 -25.30 -30.61 21.49
N CYS A 1063 -24.52 -29.70 20.91
CA CYS A 1063 -24.94 -28.82 19.81
C CYS A 1063 -23.74 -28.47 18.93
N SER A 1064 -24.00 -27.85 17.78
CA SER A 1064 -22.97 -27.36 16.87
C SER A 1064 -23.34 -25.95 16.42
N PHE A 1065 -22.35 -25.12 16.15
CA PHE A 1065 -22.57 -23.75 15.71
C PHE A 1065 -21.48 -23.27 14.75
N VAL A 1066 -21.74 -22.16 14.09
CA VAL A 1066 -20.75 -21.33 13.39
C VAL A 1066 -20.77 -19.96 14.06
N TYR A 1067 -19.62 -19.31 14.18
CA TYR A 1067 -19.58 -17.95 14.74
C TYR A 1067 -20.44 -17.01 13.88
N GLY A 1068 -21.26 -16.18 14.53
CA GLY A 1068 -22.17 -15.26 13.84
C GLY A 1068 -21.50 -14.06 13.14
N ASP A 1069 -22.30 -13.12 12.67
CA ASP A 1069 -21.89 -11.92 11.94
C ASP A 1069 -22.29 -10.62 12.68
N GLY A 1070 -21.70 -10.39 13.86
CA GLY A 1070 -21.99 -9.23 14.72
C GLY A 1070 -21.20 -7.96 14.40
N THR A 1071 -21.57 -6.81 14.98
CA THR A 1071 -20.74 -5.59 14.92
C THR A 1071 -19.50 -5.72 15.80
N PRO A 1072 -18.34 -5.13 15.40
CA PRO A 1072 -17.14 -5.19 16.21
C PRO A 1072 -17.35 -4.62 17.61
N VAL A 1073 -16.93 -5.37 18.64
CA VAL A 1073 -16.98 -4.94 20.05
C VAL A 1073 -15.56 -4.77 20.58
N PRO A 1074 -15.23 -3.67 21.30
CA PRO A 1074 -13.92 -3.53 21.92
C PRO A 1074 -13.60 -4.69 22.89
N PRO A 1075 -12.36 -5.20 22.90
CA PRO A 1075 -11.94 -6.22 23.85
C PRO A 1075 -12.03 -5.70 25.29
N LYS A 1076 -12.63 -6.50 26.19
CA LYS A 1076 -12.54 -6.24 27.62
C LYS A 1076 -11.29 -6.87 28.19
N GLU A 1077 -10.35 -6.03 28.58
CA GLU A 1077 -9.18 -6.40 29.35
C GLU A 1077 -9.41 -6.13 30.84
N ARG A 1078 -8.78 -6.93 31.68
CA ARG A 1078 -8.85 -6.75 33.13
C ARG A 1078 -7.77 -5.76 33.60
N GLY A 1079 -8.17 -4.68 34.26
CA GLY A 1079 -7.24 -3.72 34.85
C GLY A 1079 -6.27 -4.37 35.86
N MET A 1080 -4.98 -4.05 35.77
CA MET A 1080 -3.95 -4.55 36.68
C MET A 1080 -4.08 -3.90 38.07
N THR A 1081 -4.06 -4.70 39.14
CA THR A 1081 -4.12 -4.17 40.52
C THR A 1081 -2.74 -3.84 41.07
N GLU A 1082 -2.59 -2.70 41.75
CA GLU A 1082 -1.36 -2.26 42.40
C GLU A 1082 -1.27 -2.71 43.87
N GLY A 1083 -2.41 -2.79 44.56
CA GLY A 1083 -2.50 -3.03 46.00
C GLY A 1083 -2.57 -4.51 46.40
N PHE A 1084 -2.91 -5.39 45.46
CA PHE A 1084 -3.07 -6.82 45.71
C PHE A 1084 -2.35 -7.66 44.64
N TYR A 1085 -1.66 -8.72 45.09
CA TYR A 1085 -0.94 -9.66 44.23
C TYR A 1085 -1.43 -11.07 44.53
N TYR A 1086 -1.61 -11.88 43.49
CA TYR A 1086 -2.03 -13.28 43.57
C TYR A 1086 -1.43 -14.07 42.41
N VAL A 1087 -1.38 -15.39 42.54
CA VAL A 1087 -0.92 -16.31 41.49
C VAL A 1087 -2.15 -16.95 40.84
N GLU A 1088 -2.18 -16.99 39.51
CA GLU A 1088 -3.29 -17.59 38.77
C GLU A 1088 -3.22 -19.13 38.80
N ALA A 1089 -4.38 -19.75 38.74
CA ALA A 1089 -4.54 -21.20 38.66
C ALA A 1089 -5.32 -21.56 37.38
N PRO A 1090 -5.26 -22.81 36.89
CA PRO A 1090 -5.96 -23.22 35.67
C PRO A 1090 -7.47 -22.98 35.68
N THR A 1091 -8.09 -22.87 36.85
CA THR A 1091 -9.54 -22.66 37.02
C THR A 1091 -9.80 -21.63 38.11
N TYR A 1092 -10.88 -20.86 37.97
CA TYR A 1092 -11.31 -19.86 38.95
C TYR A 1092 -12.80 -19.96 39.29
N SER A 1093 -13.22 -19.21 40.32
CA SER A 1093 -14.62 -19.01 40.71
C SER A 1093 -14.98 -17.52 40.54
N PRO A 1094 -15.97 -17.16 39.72
CA PRO A 1094 -16.37 -15.75 39.56
C PRO A 1094 -17.15 -15.23 40.78
N ILE A 1095 -16.77 -14.07 41.28
CA ILE A 1095 -17.48 -13.35 42.34
C ILE A 1095 -17.97 -12.01 41.79
N ASN A 1096 -19.29 -11.86 41.64
CA ASN A 1096 -19.93 -10.62 41.26
C ASN A 1096 -20.24 -9.79 42.52
N ILE A 1097 -19.83 -8.53 42.53
CA ILE A 1097 -20.03 -7.59 43.63
C ILE A 1097 -20.99 -6.51 43.12
N GLU A 1098 -22.13 -6.35 43.77
CA GLU A 1098 -23.21 -5.45 43.32
C GLU A 1098 -23.12 -4.05 43.94
N SER A 1099 -22.39 -3.93 45.05
CA SER A 1099 -22.12 -2.65 45.71
C SER A 1099 -20.99 -2.82 46.73
N LEU A 1100 -20.09 -1.83 46.82
CA LEU A 1100 -19.04 -1.77 47.85
C LEU A 1100 -19.47 -1.01 49.11
N GLY A 1101 -20.60 -0.28 49.06
CA GLY A 1101 -21.05 0.58 50.16
C GLY A 1101 -20.14 1.78 50.46
N ASP A 1102 -19.00 1.90 49.77
CA ASP A 1102 -18.03 2.98 49.84
C ASP A 1102 -17.50 3.24 48.43
N SER A 1103 -17.73 4.45 47.92
CA SER A 1103 -17.34 4.86 46.56
C SER A 1103 -15.88 5.31 46.45
N THR A 1104 -15.12 5.25 47.55
CA THR A 1104 -13.70 5.66 47.57
C THR A 1104 -12.73 4.48 47.41
N VAL A 1105 -13.26 3.26 47.34
CA VAL A 1105 -12.49 2.04 47.11
C VAL A 1105 -12.02 2.01 45.65
N VAL A 1106 -10.73 1.76 45.46
CA VAL A 1106 -10.10 1.70 44.14
C VAL A 1106 -9.85 0.26 43.71
N GLU A 1107 -9.56 -0.65 44.65
CA GLU A 1107 -9.40 -2.08 44.36
C GLU A 1107 -9.99 -2.95 45.47
N VAL A 1108 -10.38 -4.16 45.09
CA VAL A 1108 -10.90 -5.18 46.00
C VAL A 1108 -10.09 -6.47 45.82
N GLY A 1109 -9.50 -6.95 46.92
CA GLY A 1109 -8.83 -8.24 46.99
C GLY A 1109 -9.69 -9.27 47.71
N VAL A 1110 -9.74 -10.49 47.18
CA VAL A 1110 -10.35 -11.66 47.85
C VAL A 1110 -9.26 -12.55 48.43
N PHE A 1111 -9.46 -12.95 49.68
CA PHE A 1111 -8.50 -13.74 50.45
C PHE A 1111 -9.13 -15.03 50.93
N MET A 1112 -8.35 -16.11 50.91
CA MET A 1112 -8.67 -17.40 51.53
C MET A 1112 -7.57 -17.74 52.53
N ASP A 1113 -7.95 -17.96 53.78
CA ASP A 1113 -7.03 -18.33 54.87
C ASP A 1113 -5.82 -17.37 55.02
N GLY A 1114 -5.96 -16.11 54.60
CA GLY A 1114 -4.94 -15.05 54.68
C GLY A 1114 -4.11 -14.85 53.41
N GLU A 1115 -4.29 -15.68 52.38
CA GLU A 1115 -3.62 -15.53 51.07
C GLU A 1115 -4.57 -14.87 50.06
N CYS A 1116 -4.07 -13.90 49.30
CA CYS A 1116 -4.83 -13.25 48.23
C CYS A 1116 -4.96 -14.24 47.07
N ILE A 1117 -6.19 -14.54 46.67
CA ILE A 1117 -6.50 -15.50 45.59
C ILE A 1117 -7.15 -14.82 44.39
N GLY A 1118 -7.23 -13.50 44.38
CA GLY A 1118 -7.79 -12.72 43.27
C GLY A 1118 -7.99 -11.26 43.67
N ALA A 1119 -7.92 -10.35 42.71
CA ALA A 1119 -8.19 -8.94 42.94
C ALA A 1119 -8.71 -8.25 41.67
N THR A 1120 -9.39 -7.12 41.80
CA THR A 1120 -9.88 -6.34 40.65
C THR A 1120 -9.90 -4.84 40.97
N GLN A 1121 -9.75 -4.01 39.93
CA GLN A 1121 -9.98 -2.57 40.03
C GLN A 1121 -11.48 -2.24 40.02
N VAL A 1122 -11.88 -1.20 40.73
CA VAL A 1122 -13.28 -0.75 40.79
C VAL A 1122 -13.58 0.15 39.60
N GLU A 1123 -14.26 -0.41 38.59
CA GLU A 1123 -14.67 0.30 37.38
C GLU A 1123 -16.19 0.59 37.37
N ASP A 1124 -17.01 -0.45 37.23
CA ASP A 1124 -18.48 -0.38 37.25
C ASP A 1124 -19.11 -1.56 38.01
N PHE A 1125 -20.40 -1.45 38.35
CA PHE A 1125 -21.19 -2.48 39.01
C PHE A 1125 -22.17 -3.18 38.04
N PRO A 1126 -22.31 -4.52 38.10
CA PRO A 1126 -21.64 -5.43 39.03
C PRO A 1126 -20.15 -5.62 38.70
N LEU A 1127 -19.31 -5.46 39.73
CA LEU A 1127 -17.88 -5.63 39.66
C LEU A 1127 -17.52 -7.11 39.77
N GLN A 1128 -16.64 -7.64 38.93
CA GLN A 1128 -16.29 -9.07 38.96
C GLN A 1128 -14.85 -9.30 39.44
N ILE A 1129 -14.68 -10.29 40.34
CA ILE A 1129 -13.38 -10.82 40.74
C ILE A 1129 -13.29 -12.28 40.32
N LEU A 1130 -12.21 -12.65 39.64
CA LEU A 1130 -11.88 -14.05 39.35
C LEU A 1130 -11.02 -14.59 40.50
N ALA A 1131 -11.57 -15.54 41.27
CA ALA A 1131 -10.92 -16.11 42.46
C ALA A 1131 -10.29 -17.49 42.20
N PHE A 1132 -8.97 -17.57 42.27
CA PHE A 1132 -8.14 -18.75 41.99
C PHE A 1132 -7.84 -19.55 43.27
N ALA A 1133 -8.83 -20.29 43.77
CA ALA A 1133 -8.65 -21.10 44.97
C ALA A 1133 -7.63 -22.25 44.76
N PRO A 1134 -6.66 -22.45 45.67
CA PRO A 1134 -5.69 -23.55 45.58
C PRO A 1134 -6.36 -24.92 45.49
N GLU A 1135 -5.74 -25.84 44.73
CA GLU A 1135 -6.20 -27.23 44.65
C GLU A 1135 -6.15 -27.89 46.04
N GLY A 1136 -7.28 -28.51 46.44
CA GLY A 1136 -7.44 -29.12 47.76
C GLY A 1136 -8.13 -28.24 48.81
N SER A 1137 -8.14 -26.91 48.63
CA SER A 1137 -8.86 -25.96 49.50
C SER A 1137 -10.27 -25.62 49.00
N ARG A 1138 -10.62 -26.04 47.78
CA ARG A 1138 -11.92 -25.78 47.12
C ARG A 1138 -13.11 -26.20 47.99
N GLY A 1139 -13.99 -25.25 48.31
CA GLY A 1139 -15.16 -25.45 49.18
C GLY A 1139 -14.87 -25.47 50.69
N SER A 1140 -13.64 -25.18 51.10
CA SER A 1140 -13.18 -25.03 52.48
C SER A 1140 -12.33 -23.75 52.65
N GLY A 1141 -12.09 -23.30 53.89
CA GLY A 1141 -11.37 -22.05 54.16
C GLY A 1141 -12.28 -20.85 54.47
N ASP A 1142 -11.76 -19.89 55.22
CA ASP A 1142 -12.48 -18.65 55.54
C ASP A 1142 -12.19 -17.58 54.48
N ILE A 1143 -13.23 -17.16 53.76
CA ILE A 1143 -13.15 -16.12 52.71
C ILE A 1143 -13.36 -14.72 53.30
N THR A 1144 -12.41 -13.83 53.05
CA THR A 1144 -12.46 -12.42 53.44
C THR A 1144 -12.16 -11.50 52.26
N PHE A 1145 -12.56 -10.23 52.38
CA PHE A 1145 -12.32 -9.20 51.39
C PHE A 1145 -11.64 -8.00 52.03
N ASP A 1146 -10.62 -7.48 51.35
CA ASP A 1146 -9.87 -6.29 51.75
C ASP A 1146 -9.99 -5.22 50.66
N PHE A 1147 -10.07 -3.95 51.09
CA PHE A 1147 -10.23 -2.79 50.21
C PHE A 1147 -8.96 -1.94 50.20
N TYR A 1148 -8.58 -1.46 49.01
CA TYR A 1148 -7.48 -0.53 48.78
C TYR A 1148 -8.00 0.83 48.28
N TYR A 1149 -7.35 1.91 48.73
CA TYR A 1149 -7.82 3.30 48.56
C TYR A 1149 -6.79 4.24 47.88
N GLY A 1150 -5.84 3.70 47.11
CA GLY A 1150 -4.82 4.52 46.42
C GLY A 1150 -3.83 5.21 47.37
N GLY A 1151 -2.83 4.45 47.85
CA GLY A 1151 -1.71 4.99 48.65
C GLY A 1151 -1.93 5.14 50.17
N ARG A 1152 -3.06 4.71 50.73
CA ARG A 1152 -3.31 4.65 52.19
C ARG A 1152 -3.96 3.33 52.63
N SER A 1153 -3.73 3.00 53.91
CA SER A 1153 -3.99 1.73 54.62
C SER A 1153 -5.18 0.87 54.18
N TYR A 1154 -4.91 -0.44 54.03
CA TYR A 1154 -5.90 -1.52 53.88
C TYR A 1154 -6.89 -1.56 55.04
N LYS A 1155 -8.17 -1.80 54.74
CA LYS A 1155 -9.18 -2.10 55.75
C LYS A 1155 -9.50 -3.60 55.72
N PRO A 1156 -8.95 -4.40 56.66
CA PRO A 1156 -9.10 -5.85 56.61
C PRO A 1156 -10.54 -6.29 56.89
N ALA A 1157 -10.98 -7.33 56.18
CA ALA A 1157 -12.19 -8.10 56.41
C ALA A 1157 -13.49 -7.27 56.50
N GLN A 1158 -14.14 -7.06 55.36
CA GLN A 1158 -15.49 -6.46 55.31
C GLN A 1158 -16.61 -7.50 55.45
N ASP A 1159 -17.65 -7.16 56.22
CA ASP A 1159 -18.89 -7.94 56.25
C ASP A 1159 -19.63 -7.82 54.91
N TYR A 1160 -20.00 -8.95 54.33
CA TYR A 1160 -20.74 -9.05 53.07
C TYR A 1160 -22.04 -9.84 53.24
N LYS A 1161 -22.96 -9.66 52.29
CA LYS A 1161 -24.16 -10.49 52.15
C LYS A 1161 -24.12 -11.21 50.82
N VAL A 1162 -24.59 -12.45 50.80
CA VAL A 1162 -24.66 -13.29 49.61
C VAL A 1162 -26.08 -13.23 49.04
N LEU A 1163 -26.19 -13.12 47.72
CA LEU A 1163 -27.48 -13.19 47.01
C LEU A 1163 -27.97 -14.64 46.96
N ASN A 1164 -29.19 -14.88 47.41
CA ASN A 1164 -29.89 -16.11 47.11
C ASN A 1164 -30.54 -15.97 45.72
N LYS A 1165 -29.99 -16.63 44.70
CA LYS A 1165 -30.47 -16.55 43.30
C LYS A 1165 -31.94 -16.97 43.13
N GLU A 1166 -32.45 -17.89 43.96
CA GLU A 1166 -33.84 -18.36 43.87
C GLU A 1166 -34.85 -17.34 44.43
N THR A 1167 -34.46 -16.60 45.48
CA THR A 1167 -35.36 -15.67 46.18
C THR A 1167 -35.10 -14.21 45.86
N GLY A 1168 -33.97 -13.88 45.24
CA GLY A 1168 -33.51 -12.51 44.97
C GLY A 1168 -33.13 -11.72 46.22
N GLN A 1169 -32.99 -12.39 47.38
CA GLN A 1169 -32.73 -11.74 48.67
C GLN A 1169 -31.28 -11.93 49.13
N TYR A 1170 -30.71 -10.88 49.72
CA TYR A 1170 -29.39 -10.92 50.33
C TYR A 1170 -29.45 -11.38 51.79
N PHE A 1171 -28.57 -12.30 52.16
CA PHE A 1171 -28.47 -12.85 53.52
C PHE A 1171 -27.02 -12.98 53.99
N ASN A 1172 -26.81 -12.96 55.31
CA ASN A 1172 -25.48 -13.17 55.88
C ASN A 1172 -25.12 -14.65 55.77
N SER A 1173 -24.11 -14.97 54.96
CA SER A 1173 -23.60 -16.33 54.79
C SER A 1173 -22.11 -16.30 54.48
N LYS A 1174 -21.39 -17.33 54.94
CA LYS A 1174 -20.02 -17.57 54.50
C LYS A 1174 -20.01 -18.03 53.04
N LEU A 1175 -19.10 -17.49 52.25
CA LEU A 1175 -18.88 -17.87 50.87
C LEU A 1175 -18.11 -19.19 50.79
N LYS A 1176 -18.44 -20.03 49.79
CA LYS A 1176 -17.69 -21.25 49.47
C LYS A 1176 -17.34 -21.21 48.00
N LEU A 1177 -16.05 -21.11 47.68
CA LEU A 1177 -15.60 -21.10 46.30
C LEU A 1177 -15.56 -22.53 45.75
N ARG A 1178 -16.20 -22.74 44.60
CA ARG A 1178 -16.04 -23.94 43.78
C ARG A 1178 -15.74 -23.50 42.35
N PRO A 1179 -14.83 -24.20 41.65
CA PRO A 1179 -14.53 -23.88 40.25
C PRO A 1179 -15.81 -23.78 39.43
N TYR A 1180 -15.89 -22.74 38.60
CA TYR A 1180 -17.04 -22.48 37.73
C TYR A 1180 -18.38 -22.25 38.47
N GLU A 1181 -18.37 -21.96 39.78
CA GLU A 1181 -19.58 -21.60 40.54
C GLU A 1181 -19.61 -20.09 40.79
N PHE A 1182 -20.54 -19.40 40.12
CA PHE A 1182 -20.74 -17.96 40.29
C PHE A 1182 -21.39 -17.62 41.63
N THR A 1183 -20.81 -16.64 42.33
CA THR A 1183 -21.40 -16.08 43.54
C THR A 1183 -21.61 -14.58 43.41
N THR A 1184 -22.79 -14.08 43.83
CA THR A 1184 -23.07 -12.65 43.88
C THR A 1184 -23.14 -12.15 45.33
N ILE A 1185 -22.44 -11.05 45.62
CA ILE A 1185 -22.37 -10.44 46.94
C ILE A 1185 -22.64 -8.93 46.90
N CYS A 1186 -22.95 -8.34 48.05
CA CYS A 1186 -22.93 -6.90 48.25
C CYS A 1186 -22.35 -6.54 49.62
N PHE A 1187 -21.69 -5.38 49.70
CA PHE A 1187 -21.22 -4.78 50.95
C PHE A 1187 -22.22 -3.69 51.39
N GLY A 1188 -22.53 -3.64 52.69
CA GLY A 1188 -23.45 -2.65 53.26
C GLY A 1188 -24.95 -2.96 53.03
N ASN A 1189 -25.70 -1.93 52.63
CA ASN A 1189 -27.12 -2.08 52.29
C ASN A 1189 -27.25 -2.57 50.85
N PRO A 1190 -28.13 -3.56 50.59
CA PRO A 1190 -28.35 -4.01 49.21
C PRO A 1190 -28.75 -2.81 48.36
N PRO A 1191 -28.23 -2.69 47.13
CA PRO A 1191 -28.55 -1.57 46.26
C PRO A 1191 -30.06 -1.51 46.03
N THR A 1192 -30.61 -0.29 46.11
CA THR A 1192 -31.94 0.00 45.55
C THR A 1192 -31.87 -0.31 44.06
N PRO A 1193 -32.88 -0.94 43.41
CA PRO A 1193 -32.79 -1.27 41.99
C PRO A 1193 -32.35 -0.04 41.19
N ILE A 1194 -31.32 -0.17 40.37
CA ILE A 1194 -30.73 0.96 39.62
C ILE A 1194 -31.29 1.07 38.19
N LYS A 1195 -31.92 0.01 37.69
CA LYS A 1195 -32.55 -0.06 36.37
C LYS A 1195 -33.92 -0.71 36.46
N PHE A 1196 -34.81 -0.38 35.52
CA PHE A 1196 -36.09 -1.07 35.36
C PHE A 1196 -35.83 -2.47 34.78
N THR A 1197 -36.31 -3.53 35.43
CA THR A 1197 -36.16 -4.90 34.91
C THR A 1197 -37.46 -5.69 35.04
N LEU A 1198 -37.76 -6.52 34.04
CA LEU A 1198 -38.81 -7.54 34.08
C LEU A 1198 -38.12 -8.90 33.92
N SER A 1199 -38.16 -9.72 34.98
CA SER A 1199 -37.60 -11.07 34.94
C SER A 1199 -38.55 -12.04 34.22
N GLY A 1200 -37.99 -13.11 33.68
CA GLY A 1200 -38.78 -14.23 33.17
C GLY A 1200 -39.74 -14.77 34.23
N ASN A 1201 -40.92 -15.22 33.82
CA ASN A 1201 -41.87 -15.81 34.75
C ASN A 1201 -41.36 -17.18 35.22
N TYR A 1202 -41.45 -17.49 36.51
CA TYR A 1202 -41.03 -18.78 37.06
C TYR A 1202 -42.10 -19.42 37.95
N PRO A 1203 -42.42 -20.71 37.77
CA PRO A 1203 -41.90 -21.62 36.73
C PRO A 1203 -42.37 -21.22 35.31
N ASN A 1204 -41.62 -21.59 34.27
CA ASN A 1204 -42.03 -21.57 32.86
C ASN A 1204 -41.48 -22.83 32.16
N PRO A 1205 -42.32 -23.74 31.61
CA PRO A 1205 -43.78 -23.72 31.63
C PRO A 1205 -44.35 -23.88 33.04
N PHE A 1206 -45.46 -23.19 33.31
CA PHE A 1206 -46.08 -23.14 34.63
C PHE A 1206 -47.31 -24.05 34.75
N ASN A 1207 -47.67 -24.45 35.98
CA ASN A 1207 -48.82 -25.32 36.22
C ASN A 1207 -49.43 -25.10 37.61
N PRO A 1208 -50.63 -24.50 37.76
CA PRO A 1208 -51.32 -23.52 36.91
C PRO A 1208 -50.96 -22.07 37.29
N ILE A 1209 -49.89 -21.88 38.06
CA ILE A 1209 -49.47 -20.60 38.64
C ILE A 1209 -48.00 -20.33 38.28
N THR A 1210 -47.68 -19.08 37.96
CA THR A 1210 -46.29 -18.60 37.81
C THR A 1210 -46.09 -17.28 38.53
N THR A 1211 -44.86 -16.96 38.89
CA THR A 1211 -44.49 -15.67 39.49
C THR A 1211 -43.73 -14.84 38.46
N ILE A 1212 -44.20 -13.61 38.26
CA ILE A 1212 -43.54 -12.60 37.42
C ILE A 1212 -42.88 -11.60 38.37
N SER A 1213 -41.56 -11.49 38.29
CA SER A 1213 -40.76 -10.58 39.09
C SER A 1213 -40.34 -9.36 38.27
N TYR A 1214 -40.40 -8.16 38.85
CA TYR A 1214 -39.90 -6.94 38.21
C TYR A 1214 -39.33 -5.98 39.25
N SER A 1215 -38.42 -5.11 38.83
CA SER A 1215 -37.86 -4.06 39.67
C SER A 1215 -38.06 -2.69 39.05
N ILE A 1216 -38.28 -1.68 39.90
CA ILE A 1216 -38.40 -0.29 39.49
C ILE A 1216 -37.38 0.58 40.24
N PRO A 1217 -36.60 1.41 39.52
CA PRO A 1217 -35.49 2.13 40.13
C PRO A 1217 -35.90 3.42 40.83
N THR A 1218 -37.02 4.00 40.41
CA THR A 1218 -37.61 5.20 41.00
C THR A 1218 -39.12 5.02 41.15
N ASP A 1219 -39.73 5.78 42.05
CA ASP A 1219 -41.18 5.78 42.26
C ASP A 1219 -41.89 6.12 40.94
N GLY A 1220 -42.76 5.24 40.47
CA GLY A 1220 -43.33 5.35 39.12
C GLY A 1220 -44.67 4.66 38.98
N ASN A 1221 -45.41 5.02 37.93
CA ASN A 1221 -46.64 4.33 37.56
C ASN A 1221 -46.31 3.06 36.76
N VAL A 1222 -46.75 1.90 37.24
CA VAL A 1222 -46.44 0.60 36.65
C VAL A 1222 -47.73 -0.04 36.12
N GLU A 1223 -47.71 -0.54 34.89
CA GLU A 1223 -48.75 -1.42 34.35
C GLU A 1223 -48.13 -2.74 33.87
N LEU A 1224 -48.56 -3.87 34.46
CA LEU A 1224 -48.16 -5.22 34.04
C LEU A 1224 -49.35 -5.89 33.35
N ILE A 1225 -49.21 -6.22 32.06
CA ILE A 1225 -50.30 -6.72 31.22
C ILE A 1225 -49.90 -8.05 30.56
N ILE A 1226 -50.79 -9.05 30.62
CA ILE A 1226 -50.66 -10.30 29.87
C ILE A 1226 -51.36 -10.16 28.52
N TYR A 1227 -50.65 -10.49 27.45
CA TYR A 1227 -51.18 -10.60 26.08
C TYR A 1227 -51.15 -12.06 25.62
N ASN A 1228 -52.04 -12.43 24.69
CA ASN A 1228 -51.96 -13.72 24.00
C ASN A 1228 -51.07 -13.59 22.74
N ILE A 1229 -50.78 -14.73 22.09
CA ILE A 1229 -49.97 -14.79 20.87
C ILE A 1229 -50.52 -13.98 19.68
N MET A 1230 -51.79 -13.56 19.74
CA MET A 1230 -52.42 -12.69 18.74
C MET A 1230 -52.33 -11.20 19.11
N GLY A 1231 -51.57 -10.84 20.14
CA GLY A 1231 -51.44 -9.47 20.65
C GLY A 1231 -52.69 -8.96 21.38
N GLN A 1232 -53.63 -9.83 21.76
CA GLN A 1232 -54.84 -9.42 22.48
C GLN A 1232 -54.60 -9.40 23.98
N LYS A 1233 -55.02 -8.31 24.63
CA LYS A 1233 -54.93 -8.14 26.09
C LYS A 1233 -55.80 -9.18 26.81
N VAL A 1234 -55.16 -10.06 27.58
CA VAL A 1234 -55.80 -11.11 28.40
C VAL A 1234 -56.18 -10.56 29.77
N LYS A 1235 -55.23 -9.93 30.48
CA LYS A 1235 -55.44 -9.41 31.84
C LYS A 1235 -54.39 -8.36 32.22
N THR A 1236 -54.80 -7.29 32.89
CA THR A 1236 -53.86 -6.43 33.63
C THR A 1236 -53.65 -7.02 35.03
N LEU A 1237 -52.41 -7.34 35.37
CA LEU A 1237 -52.02 -7.88 36.68
C LEU A 1237 -51.74 -6.76 37.69
N ILE A 1238 -51.13 -5.66 37.25
CA ILE A 1238 -50.83 -4.47 38.07
C ILE A 1238 -51.15 -3.21 37.26
N SER A 1239 -51.69 -2.19 37.93
CA SER A 1239 -51.87 -0.85 37.38
C SER A 1239 -51.89 0.16 38.53
N GLY A 1240 -50.85 0.99 38.64
CA GLY A 1240 -50.77 2.04 39.65
C GLY A 1240 -49.36 2.46 40.02
N THR A 1241 -49.25 3.49 40.87
CA THR A 1241 -47.97 3.99 41.38
C THR A 1241 -47.36 3.05 42.41
N GLN A 1242 -46.11 2.65 42.20
CA GLN A 1242 -45.33 1.82 43.11
C GLN A 1242 -44.03 2.55 43.52
N PRO A 1243 -43.62 2.49 44.80
CA PRO A 1243 -42.31 2.98 45.25
C PRO A 1243 -41.14 2.23 44.62
N THR A 1244 -39.94 2.81 44.59
CA THR A 1244 -38.71 2.08 44.22
C THR A 1244 -38.58 0.74 44.96
N GLY A 1245 -38.24 -0.33 44.26
CA GLY A 1245 -38.15 -1.68 44.84
C GLY A 1245 -38.38 -2.83 43.87
N VAL A 1246 -38.28 -4.04 44.41
CA VAL A 1246 -38.52 -5.31 43.70
C VAL A 1246 -39.90 -5.85 44.06
N TYR A 1247 -40.65 -6.29 43.05
CA TYR A 1247 -42.03 -6.72 43.16
C TYR A 1247 -42.22 -8.10 42.52
N ASN A 1248 -43.08 -8.91 43.15
CA ASN A 1248 -43.47 -10.23 42.66
C ASN A 1248 -44.98 -10.29 42.49
N VAL A 1249 -45.45 -10.77 41.34
CA VAL A 1249 -46.87 -10.91 41.04
C VAL A 1249 -47.16 -12.32 40.55
N THR A 1250 -48.09 -12.99 41.22
CA THR A 1250 -48.54 -14.33 40.87
C THR A 1250 -49.63 -14.25 39.81
N TRP A 1251 -49.42 -14.91 38.66
CA TRP A 1251 -50.42 -15.09 37.59
C TRP A 1251 -51.27 -16.33 37.85
#